data_AF-A0A964B978-F1
#
_entry.id   AF-A0A964B978-F1
#
_cell.length_a   1.000
_cell.length_b   1.000
_cell.length_c   1.000
_cell.angle_alpha   90.00
_cell.angle_beta   90.00
_cell.angle_gamma   90.00
#
_symmetry.space_group_name_H-M   'P 1'
#
loop_
_entity.id
_entity.type
_entity.pdbx_description
1 polymer ?
#
loop_
_entity_poly.entity_id
_entity_poly.type
_entity_poly.pdbx_seq_one_letter_code
_entity_poly.pdbx_strand_id
1 'polypeptide(L)'
;MTKDSGAQNRAQHSWKRKTVGATVLAAGCLAPVTLGHIDLIQRLRPSPAQSVRLEIPLPPEQTFVFDPQDDRHAEFAQRERPQPLETTASADATAAIARAAPQAPRSMQLDPPLVSAYARAVDPVYPTGVVDPAAGLGVELTGLREGLDAYRHGDIAKGDAAAATAKDPLVVTTLEWAAIRLRPLEVGHRRIARFMASHPDWPAMEWLRKHAELALYAAKPPAPAVIEAFRANAPTTPAGRVALAAALLDEGETARANDLARKIWRDDALNMSQEGALKKKFGGALTPVDSARRASRLAYDEKFSAALRAASLAGPDIVALTQIRAAAERGIATDKTFADAPPAVKVDAGLAFAKIKYLLHQKKYAEAGALMLTAPRDPAAVVDGDAWWEERRNLARKLLDAGDALTAYKICAGHAAEANDKQIEAEFHAGWIALRYLDKPNLAAPHFDTAMKIAHTPISRARAAYWRGRAAEAAKDDAASFYEQAAAESATFYGQLARLRLGRSDTPIRFAPLPAEGVARAESVRAIELLYAAGAKDIAVPLAYLAAKSIEAPEQMAALASVVVKDSDAKVSLTFGKLAAQNGHPIDDVAFPTYGVPQFSPFENSASLPVVYSIARQESAFDPKAVSHAGAMGLMQMIASTARSTARRVGVAFEARRMTADPVFNAQLGAAHLGDLLKEQRNSLILTFAAYNAGGRRVKEWIAAHGDPRDASVDPIDWIERIPIAETRNYVQRVLENLTIYRARLGMAEAKAIEPLRKEARM
;
A
#
# COMPACT_ATOMS: atom_id res chain seq x y z
N MET A 1 -67.75 25.68 26.45
CA MET A 1 -68.72 24.73 25.86
C MET A 1 -67.93 23.47 25.52
N THR A 2 -67.82 22.55 26.50
CA THR A 2 -68.57 21.27 26.64
C THR A 2 -67.94 20.15 25.80
N LYS A 3 -67.61 18.97 26.31
CA LYS A 3 -67.72 18.37 27.66
C LYS A 3 -67.06 16.98 27.62
N ASP A 4 -66.58 16.55 28.80
CA ASP A 4 -66.54 15.18 29.34
C ASP A 4 -65.72 14.09 28.60
N SER A 5 -65.00 13.18 29.24
CA SER A 5 -65.04 12.56 30.59
C SER A 5 -63.63 12.02 30.89
N GLY A 6 -63.01 12.17 32.06
CA GLY A 6 -63.41 11.51 33.30
C GLY A 6 -62.29 10.60 33.84
N ALA A 7 -61.66 11.03 34.94
CA ALA A 7 -61.23 10.23 36.11
C ALA A 7 -60.23 9.05 35.89
N GLN A 8 -59.15 8.84 36.65
CA GLN A 8 -58.96 9.06 38.09
C GLN A 8 -57.48 8.77 38.46
N ASN A 9 -56.98 9.54 39.44
CA ASN A 9 -56.04 9.17 40.51
C ASN A 9 -54.63 8.57 40.26
N ARG A 10 -53.65 9.30 40.84
CA ARG A 10 -52.53 8.84 41.70
C ARG A 10 -51.56 7.77 41.16
N ALA A 11 -50.28 8.15 41.05
CA ALA A 11 -49.28 7.89 42.10
C ALA A 11 -47.85 8.09 41.57
N GLN A 12 -47.06 8.88 42.30
CA GLN A 12 -45.60 8.74 42.31
C GLN A 12 -45.28 7.34 42.85
N HIS A 13 -44.46 6.54 42.17
CA HIS A 13 -43.69 5.45 42.79
C HIS A 13 -42.29 5.41 42.19
N SER A 14 -41.32 5.64 43.06
CA SER A 14 -39.94 5.24 42.89
C SER A 14 -39.81 3.73 43.09
N TRP A 15 -38.84 3.08 42.41
CA TRP A 15 -37.80 2.19 42.95
C TRP A 15 -37.23 1.21 41.90
N LYS A 16 -35.90 1.12 41.94
CA LYS A 16 -35.01 -0.03 41.65
C LYS A 16 -34.74 -0.51 40.21
N ARG A 17 -33.45 -0.34 39.88
CA ARG A 17 -32.54 -1.22 39.11
C ARG A 17 -33.08 -2.63 38.78
N LYS A 18 -32.96 -3.02 37.51
CA LYS A 18 -32.14 -4.16 37.07
C LYS A 18 -31.90 -4.16 35.54
N THR A 19 -30.65 -4.44 35.25
CA THR A 19 -29.91 -4.87 34.05
C THR A 19 -30.67 -5.68 32.99
N VAL A 20 -30.50 -5.28 31.72
CA VAL A 20 -30.41 -6.11 30.48
C VAL A 20 -29.53 -5.28 29.53
N GLY A 21 -28.35 -5.67 29.05
CA GLY A 21 -28.05 -6.90 28.32
C GLY A 21 -28.17 -6.63 26.81
N ALA A 22 -27.26 -5.86 26.22
CA ALA A 22 -27.22 -5.60 24.78
C ALA A 22 -25.82 -5.88 24.21
N THR A 23 -25.79 -6.94 23.42
CA THR A 23 -24.69 -7.55 22.68
C THR A 23 -24.05 -6.57 21.70
N VAL A 24 -22.73 -6.35 21.81
CA VAL A 24 -21.94 -5.56 20.86
C VAL A 24 -21.26 -6.52 19.88
N LEU A 25 -21.73 -6.54 18.65
CA LEU A 25 -21.07 -7.19 17.50
C LEU A 25 -19.85 -6.34 17.09
N ALA A 26 -18.66 -6.86 17.35
CA ALA A 26 -17.41 -6.30 16.86
C ALA A 26 -17.12 -6.83 15.44
N ALA A 27 -17.42 -6.02 14.43
CA ALA A 27 -16.97 -6.24 13.06
C ALA A 27 -15.59 -5.58 12.87
N GLY A 28 -14.54 -6.40 12.76
CA GLY A 28 -13.19 -5.96 12.40
C GLY A 28 -13.07 -5.78 10.89
N CYS A 29 -13.17 -4.54 10.42
CA CYS A 29 -12.81 -4.16 9.05
C CYS A 29 -11.35 -3.70 9.01
N LEU A 30 -10.52 -4.43 8.26
CA LEU A 30 -9.23 -3.94 7.76
C LEU A 30 -9.53 -2.99 6.59
N ALA A 31 -9.26 -1.69 6.76
CA ALA A 31 -9.31 -0.68 5.71
C ALA A 31 -7.88 -0.24 5.33
N PRO A 32 -7.55 -0.09 4.04
CA PRO A 32 -6.42 0.72 3.63
C PRO A 32 -6.81 2.21 3.69
N VAL A 33 -5.95 3.02 4.31
CA VAL A 33 -6.14 4.47 4.47
C VAL A 33 -5.61 5.18 3.22
N THR A 34 -6.49 5.79 2.44
CA THR A 34 -6.20 6.97 1.61
C THR A 34 -7.38 7.94 1.70
N LEU A 35 -7.13 9.17 2.18
CA LEU A 35 -8.12 10.25 2.25
C LEU A 35 -7.50 11.51 1.63
N GLY A 36 -8.22 12.10 0.67
CA GLY A 36 -7.85 13.35 0.02
C GLY A 36 -8.73 14.52 0.47
N HIS A 37 -8.13 15.70 0.60
CA HIS A 37 -8.82 16.99 0.71
C HIS A 37 -8.42 17.86 -0.49
N ILE A 38 -9.40 18.57 -1.09
CA ILE A 38 -9.19 19.56 -2.14
C ILE A 38 -10.02 20.79 -1.78
N ASP A 39 -9.38 21.97 -1.69
CA ASP A 39 -10.06 23.27 -1.61
C ASP A 39 -9.58 24.23 -2.71
N LEU A 40 -10.48 25.11 -3.15
CA LEU A 40 -10.44 25.88 -4.40
C LEU A 40 -10.20 27.40 -4.19
N ILE A 41 -9.00 27.85 -4.57
CA ILE A 41 -8.56 29.10 -5.29
C ILE A 41 -9.36 30.43 -5.18
N GLN A 42 -8.66 31.57 -4.96
CA GLN A 42 -8.68 32.79 -5.81
C GLN A 42 -7.46 33.75 -5.59
N ARG A 43 -7.17 34.59 -6.60
CA ARG A 43 -5.83 35.12 -7.04
C ARG A 43 -5.62 36.62 -6.74
N LEU A 44 -4.37 37.08 -6.53
CA LEU A 44 -3.82 38.40 -6.94
C LEU A 44 -2.27 38.34 -7.14
N ARG A 45 -1.70 39.19 -8.02
CA ARG A 45 -0.30 39.22 -8.53
C ARG A 45 0.49 40.50 -8.07
N PRO A 46 1.83 40.61 -8.27
CA PRO A 46 2.79 41.13 -7.27
C PRO A 46 3.67 42.36 -7.68
N SER A 47 4.64 42.74 -6.84
CA SER A 47 5.87 43.48 -7.24
C SER A 47 7.07 43.30 -6.28
N PRO A 48 8.33 43.60 -6.71
CA PRO A 48 9.56 42.95 -6.23
C PRO A 48 10.58 43.87 -5.50
N ALA A 49 11.72 43.27 -5.06
CA ALA A 49 13.01 43.84 -4.58
C ALA A 49 13.30 43.48 -3.11
N GLN A 50 14.53 43.18 -2.62
CA GLN A 50 15.90 43.24 -3.12
C GLN A 50 16.79 42.41 -2.15
N SER A 51 17.90 41.85 -2.65
CA SER A 51 18.86 41.00 -1.92
C SER A 51 19.95 41.81 -1.20
N VAL A 52 20.35 41.40 0.01
CA VAL A 52 21.59 41.87 0.66
C VAL A 52 22.32 40.67 1.29
N ARG A 53 23.58 40.48 0.89
CA ARG A 53 24.55 39.52 1.45
C ARG A 53 25.33 40.19 2.59
N LEU A 54 25.65 39.43 3.64
CA LEU A 54 26.60 39.81 4.68
C LEU A 54 27.47 38.58 5.02
N GLU A 55 28.79 38.73 4.93
CA GLU A 55 29.85 37.76 5.24
C GLU A 55 30.52 38.14 6.57
N ILE A 56 30.75 37.18 7.48
CA ILE A 56 31.68 37.31 8.64
C ILE A 56 32.32 35.93 8.95
N PRO A 57 33.61 35.84 9.34
CA PRO A 57 34.45 34.62 9.28
C PRO A 57 34.60 33.87 10.61
N LEU A 58 35.21 32.66 10.58
CA LEU A 58 35.56 31.83 11.75
C LEU A 58 37.00 31.26 11.67
N PRO A 59 37.69 31.02 12.83
CA PRO A 59 38.97 30.31 12.94
C PRO A 59 38.78 28.89 13.61
N PRO A 60 39.81 28.09 14.00
CA PRO A 60 40.11 26.79 13.35
C PRO A 60 39.94 25.50 14.20
N GLU A 61 39.67 24.42 13.45
CA GLU A 61 39.93 22.95 13.52
C GLU A 61 40.08 22.12 14.83
N GLN A 62 39.36 20.99 14.93
CA GLN A 62 39.80 19.64 14.46
C GLN A 62 38.77 18.52 14.84
N THR A 63 38.08 17.94 13.85
CA THR A 63 37.77 16.49 13.63
C THR A 63 36.66 16.32 12.55
N PHE A 64 36.89 15.36 11.65
CA PHE A 64 36.26 15.08 10.34
C PHE A 64 34.79 15.51 10.09
N VAL A 65 34.59 16.48 9.20
CA VAL A 65 33.30 17.00 8.67
C VAL A 65 33.43 17.23 7.15
N PHE A 66 32.36 16.99 6.39
CA PHE A 66 32.24 17.24 4.94
C PHE A 66 32.51 18.72 4.59
N ASP A 67 33.52 18.99 3.76
CA ASP A 67 33.98 20.32 3.34
C ASP A 67 33.11 20.89 2.19
N PRO A 68 32.38 22.01 2.38
CA PRO A 68 31.59 22.65 1.32
C PRO A 68 32.39 23.53 0.34
N GLN A 69 33.73 23.60 0.44
CA GLN A 69 34.60 24.48 -0.37
C GLN A 69 35.88 23.81 -0.92
N ASP A 70 35.87 22.51 -1.26
CA ASP A 70 36.98 21.90 -2.02
C ASP A 70 37.09 22.54 -3.42
N ASP A 71 38.07 23.45 -3.55
CA ASP A 71 38.26 24.38 -4.66
C ASP A 71 39.11 23.79 -5.80
N ARG A 72 38.90 22.51 -6.13
CA ARG A 72 39.47 21.88 -7.35
C ARG A 72 38.69 22.21 -8.63
N HIS A 73 37.98 23.34 -8.65
CA HIS A 73 37.15 23.81 -9.75
C HIS A 73 37.33 25.31 -10.00
N ALA A 74 38.49 25.72 -10.48
CA ALA A 74 38.70 27.06 -11.00
C ALA A 74 39.25 27.00 -12.43
N GLU A 75 38.35 26.92 -13.41
CA GLU A 75 38.49 27.52 -14.74
C GLU A 75 37.10 27.55 -15.39
N PHE A 76 36.92 28.38 -16.40
CA PHE A 76 35.67 28.69 -17.15
C PHE A 76 34.85 29.90 -16.67
N ALA A 77 35.45 31.06 -16.91
CA ALA A 77 34.73 32.15 -17.55
C ALA A 77 35.39 32.42 -18.92
N GLN A 78 34.69 32.09 -20.01
CA GLN A 78 34.63 32.79 -21.32
C GLN A 78 34.34 31.87 -22.53
N ARG A 79 33.35 32.31 -23.35
CA ARG A 79 33.15 32.08 -24.81
C ARG A 79 32.65 30.67 -25.22
N GLU A 80 31.81 30.47 -26.23
CA GLU A 80 31.32 31.29 -27.35
C GLU A 80 30.03 30.64 -27.96
N ARG A 81 29.23 31.42 -28.69
CA ARG A 81 28.03 30.97 -29.45
C ARG A 81 28.44 30.19 -30.71
N PRO A 82 27.67 29.17 -31.15
CA PRO A 82 27.71 28.73 -32.55
C PRO A 82 26.52 29.31 -33.35
N GLN A 83 26.83 29.74 -34.58
CA GLN A 83 25.90 30.07 -35.65
C GLN A 83 25.55 28.82 -36.51
N PRO A 84 24.52 28.88 -37.38
CA PRO A 84 23.81 27.71 -37.90
C PRO A 84 24.51 27.06 -39.10
N LEU A 85 24.27 25.77 -39.30
CA LEU A 85 24.66 25.03 -40.50
C LEU A 85 23.44 24.55 -41.30
N GLU A 86 23.66 24.60 -42.61
CA GLU A 86 22.69 24.56 -43.70
C GLU A 86 22.15 23.16 -44.04
N THR A 87 21.07 23.22 -44.82
CA THR A 87 20.27 22.18 -45.46
C THR A 87 21.03 21.24 -46.39
N THR A 88 20.66 19.95 -46.41
CA THR A 88 20.64 19.14 -47.64
C THR A 88 19.48 18.11 -47.69
N ALA A 89 18.71 18.21 -48.78
CA ALA A 89 18.02 17.20 -49.59
C ALA A 89 17.13 16.07 -48.98
N SER A 90 15.82 16.30 -49.17
CA SER A 90 14.72 15.40 -49.59
C SER A 90 15.05 14.05 -50.26
N ALA A 91 14.33 12.99 -49.86
CA ALA A 91 13.84 11.91 -50.75
C ALA A 91 12.54 11.26 -50.22
N ASP A 92 11.45 11.55 -50.93
CA ASP A 92 10.15 10.90 -51.15
C ASP A 92 9.59 9.81 -50.20
N ALA A 93 8.47 10.16 -49.55
CA ALA A 93 7.57 9.27 -48.81
C ALA A 93 6.18 9.13 -49.49
N THR A 94 6.14 8.99 -50.82
CA THR A 94 4.86 8.98 -51.59
C THR A 94 4.75 7.82 -52.58
N ALA A 95 4.93 6.57 -52.13
CA ALA A 95 4.65 5.40 -52.95
C ALA A 95 4.38 4.11 -52.14
N ALA A 96 3.38 4.10 -51.25
CA ALA A 96 2.81 2.83 -50.73
C ALA A 96 1.37 2.95 -50.18
N ILE A 97 0.63 4.01 -50.52
CA ILE A 97 -0.79 4.18 -50.14
C ILE A 97 -1.63 4.15 -51.41
N ALA A 98 -1.78 2.97 -51.99
CA ALA A 98 -2.81 2.71 -53.02
C ALA A 98 -2.99 1.21 -53.20
N ARG A 99 -3.90 0.61 -52.41
CA ARG A 99 -4.84 -0.46 -52.81
C ARG A 99 -5.57 -0.99 -51.58
N ALA A 100 -6.68 -0.34 -51.25
CA ALA A 100 -7.73 -0.92 -50.44
C ALA A 100 -9.06 -0.69 -51.17
N ALA A 101 -9.74 -1.78 -51.51
CA ALA A 101 -11.19 -1.80 -51.73
C ALA A 101 -11.76 -3.01 -50.97
N PRO A 102 -12.99 -2.92 -50.44
CA PRO A 102 -13.42 -3.65 -49.25
C PRO A 102 -14.03 -5.01 -49.57
N GLN A 103 -13.84 -5.99 -48.67
CA GLN A 103 -14.67 -7.21 -48.63
C GLN A 103 -15.44 -7.29 -47.31
N ALA A 104 -16.68 -7.78 -47.42
CA ALA A 104 -17.72 -7.85 -46.38
C ALA A 104 -17.31 -8.68 -45.14
N PRO A 105 -17.94 -8.45 -43.96
CA PRO A 105 -17.52 -9.05 -42.70
C PRO A 105 -17.87 -10.55 -42.64
N ARG A 106 -16.84 -11.41 -42.61
CA ARG A 106 -16.97 -12.80 -42.17
C ARG A 106 -16.90 -12.85 -40.64
N SER A 107 -17.83 -13.57 -40.02
CA SER A 107 -17.80 -13.95 -38.60
C SER A 107 -16.49 -14.67 -38.29
N MET A 108 -15.60 -14.00 -37.56
CA MET A 108 -14.29 -14.53 -37.23
C MET A 108 -14.40 -15.39 -35.97
N GLN A 109 -14.55 -16.69 -36.17
CA GLN A 109 -14.25 -17.68 -35.15
C GLN A 109 -12.72 -17.69 -35.00
N LEU A 110 -12.23 -17.23 -33.85
CA LEU A 110 -10.79 -17.09 -33.58
C LEU A 110 -10.20 -18.46 -33.28
N ASP A 111 -9.49 -19.05 -34.24
CA ASP A 111 -8.50 -20.08 -33.93
C ASP A 111 -7.29 -19.42 -33.26
N PRO A 112 -6.83 -19.88 -32.09
CA PRO A 112 -5.71 -19.24 -31.38
C PRO A 112 -4.36 -19.53 -32.06
N PRO A 113 -3.53 -18.51 -32.34
CA PRO A 113 -2.21 -18.70 -32.92
C PRO A 113 -1.15 -19.06 -31.86
N LEU A 114 -0.33 -20.06 -32.21
CA LEU A 114 1.06 -20.33 -31.79
C LEU A 114 1.44 -20.04 -30.33
N VAL A 115 0.90 -20.84 -29.41
CA VAL A 115 1.61 -21.23 -28.18
C VAL A 115 2.53 -22.40 -28.55
N SER A 116 3.82 -22.29 -28.23
CA SER A 116 4.83 -23.35 -28.47
C SER A 116 4.27 -24.73 -28.12
N ALA A 117 4.53 -25.73 -28.97
CA ALA A 117 4.10 -27.11 -28.76
C ALA A 117 4.56 -27.70 -27.41
N TYR A 118 5.54 -27.09 -26.75
CA TYR A 118 5.97 -27.43 -25.39
C TYR A 118 5.07 -26.84 -24.29
N ALA A 119 4.44 -25.69 -24.51
CA ALA A 119 3.53 -25.04 -23.56
C ALA A 119 2.10 -25.63 -23.59
N ARG A 120 1.73 -26.39 -24.63
CA ARG A 120 0.50 -27.21 -24.63
C ARG A 120 0.62 -28.49 -23.80
N ALA A 121 1.83 -29.01 -23.60
CA ALA A 121 2.03 -30.27 -22.87
C ALA A 121 2.02 -30.06 -21.34
N VAL A 122 2.22 -28.83 -20.88
CA VAL A 122 2.26 -28.47 -19.45
C VAL A 122 1.54 -27.12 -19.24
N ASP A 123 0.37 -26.94 -19.85
CA ASP A 123 -0.58 -25.99 -19.30
C ASP A 123 -1.15 -26.71 -18.07
N PRO A 124 -0.92 -26.25 -16.82
CA PRO A 124 -1.72 -26.74 -15.72
C PRO A 124 -3.12 -26.22 -16.01
N VAL A 125 -3.89 -26.98 -16.79
CA VAL A 125 -5.31 -26.77 -16.98
C VAL A 125 -5.90 -26.95 -15.59
N TYR A 126 -5.99 -25.85 -14.84
CA TYR A 126 -6.77 -25.80 -13.64
C TYR A 126 -8.18 -26.22 -14.05
N PRO A 127 -8.72 -27.31 -13.50
CA PRO A 127 -9.94 -27.90 -13.99
C PRO A 127 -11.04 -26.84 -14.04
N THR A 128 -11.50 -26.52 -15.25
CA THR A 128 -12.61 -25.60 -15.49
C THR A 128 -13.91 -26.34 -15.24
N GLY A 129 -14.31 -26.37 -13.97
CA GLY A 129 -15.56 -26.97 -13.54
C GLY A 129 -15.69 -26.90 -12.03
N VAL A 130 -16.91 -26.68 -11.54
CA VAL A 130 -17.26 -26.90 -10.14
C VAL A 130 -17.17 -28.41 -9.88
N VAL A 131 -15.97 -28.91 -9.65
CA VAL A 131 -15.79 -30.24 -9.07
C VAL A 131 -16.26 -30.12 -7.63
N ASP A 132 -17.23 -30.94 -7.22
CA ASP A 132 -17.60 -31.05 -5.81
C ASP A 132 -16.32 -31.31 -5.01
N PRO A 133 -15.82 -30.34 -4.22
CA PRO A 133 -14.55 -30.51 -3.53
C PRO A 133 -14.67 -31.60 -2.45
N ALA A 134 -15.89 -31.97 -2.06
CA ALA A 134 -16.16 -33.08 -1.15
C ALA A 134 -15.87 -34.45 -1.80
N ALA A 135 -16.14 -34.60 -3.10
CA ALA A 135 -15.98 -35.86 -3.81
C ALA A 135 -14.51 -36.29 -3.96
N GLY A 136 -13.58 -35.34 -3.97
CA GLY A 136 -12.14 -35.59 -4.16
C GLY A 136 -11.36 -35.96 -2.89
N LEU A 137 -11.91 -35.72 -1.70
CA LEU A 137 -11.17 -35.89 -0.43
C LEU A 137 -11.42 -37.22 0.28
N GLY A 138 -12.52 -37.91 -0.02
CA GLY A 138 -12.88 -39.16 0.68
C GLY A 138 -13.20 -38.98 2.18
N VAL A 139 -13.47 -37.74 2.61
CA VAL A 139 -13.75 -37.36 4.00
C VAL A 139 -15.23 -37.00 4.17
N GLU A 140 -15.85 -37.53 5.23
CA GLU A 140 -17.23 -37.20 5.64
C GLU A 140 -17.27 -35.75 6.18
N LEU A 141 -18.11 -34.88 5.59
CA LEU A 141 -18.13 -33.45 5.89
C LEU A 141 -19.21 -33.02 6.89
N THR A 142 -20.12 -33.89 7.29
CA THR A 142 -21.23 -33.54 8.20
C THR A 142 -20.70 -33.10 9.54
N GLY A 143 -19.82 -33.89 10.17
CA GLY A 143 -19.21 -33.51 11.45
C GLY A 143 -18.40 -32.22 11.37
N LEU A 144 -17.71 -31.99 10.25
CA LEU A 144 -17.00 -30.73 9.99
C LEU A 144 -17.98 -29.55 9.91
N ARG A 145 -19.04 -29.65 9.10
CA ARG A 145 -20.05 -28.59 8.94
C ARG A 145 -20.76 -28.26 10.25
N GLU A 146 -21.15 -29.28 11.02
CA GLU A 146 -21.80 -29.10 12.33
C GLU A 146 -20.89 -28.38 13.32
N GLY A 147 -19.62 -28.77 13.40
CA GLY A 147 -18.65 -28.11 14.28
C GLY A 147 -18.37 -26.66 13.87
N LEU A 148 -18.21 -26.40 12.57
CA LEU A 148 -18.02 -25.05 12.04
C LEU A 148 -19.20 -24.13 12.38
N ASP A 149 -20.43 -24.61 12.20
CA ASP A 149 -21.62 -23.83 12.54
C ASP A 149 -21.75 -23.60 14.05
N ALA A 150 -21.41 -24.58 14.88
CA ALA A 150 -21.38 -24.39 16.33
C ALA A 150 -20.40 -23.26 16.74
N TYR A 151 -19.18 -23.27 16.21
CA TYR A 151 -18.20 -22.21 16.50
C TYR A 151 -18.63 -20.85 15.95
N ARG A 152 -19.29 -20.77 14.79
CA ARG A 152 -19.86 -19.51 14.27
C ARG A 152 -20.87 -18.92 15.25
N HIS A 153 -21.69 -19.75 15.87
CA HIS A 153 -22.69 -19.34 16.86
C HIS A 153 -22.15 -19.18 18.29
N GLY A 154 -20.87 -19.52 18.53
CA GLY A 154 -20.20 -19.37 19.82
C GLY A 154 -20.45 -20.52 20.78
N ASP A 155 -21.00 -21.63 20.28
CA ASP A 155 -21.17 -22.85 21.05
C ASP A 155 -19.88 -23.67 20.97
N ILE A 156 -18.89 -23.29 21.79
CA ILE A 156 -17.59 -23.96 21.86
C ILE A 156 -17.77 -25.43 22.25
N ALA A 157 -18.67 -25.74 23.17
CA ALA A 157 -18.88 -27.10 23.67
C ALA A 157 -19.43 -28.03 22.57
N LYS A 158 -20.42 -27.56 21.80
CA LYS A 158 -20.95 -28.34 20.68
C LYS A 158 -19.92 -28.51 19.56
N GLY A 159 -19.15 -27.47 19.27
CA GLY A 159 -18.05 -27.57 18.30
C GLY A 159 -16.98 -28.58 18.73
N ASP A 160 -16.60 -28.56 20.01
CA ASP A 160 -15.64 -29.51 20.58
C ASP A 160 -16.17 -30.94 20.61
N ALA A 161 -17.48 -31.13 20.84
CA ALA A 161 -18.13 -32.43 20.73
C ALA A 161 -18.07 -32.98 19.30
N ALA A 162 -18.33 -32.14 18.30
CA ALA A 162 -18.19 -32.53 16.89
C ALA A 162 -16.75 -32.93 16.57
N ALA A 163 -15.77 -32.14 17.01
CA ALA A 163 -14.35 -32.44 16.84
C ALA A 163 -13.95 -33.76 17.52
N ALA A 164 -14.45 -34.06 18.72
CA ALA A 164 -14.16 -35.30 19.44
C ALA A 164 -14.72 -36.56 18.75
N THR A 165 -15.79 -36.42 17.94
CA THR A 165 -16.37 -37.53 17.17
C THR A 165 -15.73 -37.72 15.79
N ALA A 166 -14.91 -36.77 15.34
CA ALA A 166 -14.27 -36.84 14.04
C ALA A 166 -13.21 -37.95 14.00
N LYS A 167 -13.31 -38.83 12.99
CA LYS A 167 -12.37 -39.95 12.80
C LYS A 167 -11.07 -39.54 12.11
N ASP A 168 -11.14 -38.52 11.27
CA ASP A 168 -10.01 -38.03 10.50
C ASP A 168 -9.25 -36.95 11.30
N PRO A 169 -7.95 -37.14 11.60
CA PRO A 169 -7.14 -36.13 12.30
C PRO A 169 -7.14 -34.76 11.63
N LEU A 170 -7.23 -34.68 10.30
CA LEU A 170 -7.26 -33.43 9.58
C LEU A 170 -8.57 -32.65 9.83
N VAL A 171 -9.69 -33.35 10.01
CA VAL A 171 -10.97 -32.73 10.41
C VAL A 171 -10.84 -32.15 11.82
N VAL A 172 -10.21 -32.87 12.75
CA VAL A 172 -9.93 -32.39 14.10
C VAL A 172 -9.08 -31.12 14.06
N THR A 173 -7.95 -31.13 13.33
CA THR A 173 -7.09 -29.96 13.16
C THR A 173 -7.85 -28.78 12.54
N THR A 174 -8.69 -29.04 11.54
CA THR A 174 -9.47 -28.00 10.84
C THR A 174 -10.51 -27.36 11.77
N LEU A 175 -11.20 -28.16 12.59
CA LEU A 175 -12.13 -27.67 13.60
C LEU A 175 -11.43 -26.91 14.73
N GLU A 176 -10.26 -27.37 15.17
CA GLU A 176 -9.44 -26.67 16.17
C GLU A 176 -9.00 -25.30 15.65
N TRP A 177 -8.52 -25.22 14.41
CA TRP A 177 -8.22 -23.95 13.75
C TRP A 177 -9.46 -23.04 13.66
N ALA A 178 -10.62 -23.59 13.29
CA ALA A 178 -11.85 -22.82 13.20
C ALA A 178 -12.27 -22.24 14.56
N ALA A 179 -12.19 -23.02 15.64
CA ALA A 179 -12.45 -22.58 17.01
C ALA A 179 -11.54 -21.40 17.38
N ILE A 180 -10.24 -21.53 17.15
CA ILE A 180 -9.24 -20.49 17.44
C ILE A 180 -9.47 -19.24 16.57
N ARG A 181 -9.74 -19.41 15.28
CA ARG A 181 -9.90 -18.31 14.33
C ARG A 181 -11.16 -17.49 14.59
N LEU A 182 -12.25 -18.14 14.97
CA LEU A 182 -13.55 -17.52 15.21
C LEU A 182 -13.67 -16.99 16.64
N ARG A 183 -13.07 -17.67 17.63
CA ARG A 183 -13.29 -17.42 19.06
C ARG A 183 -12.00 -17.40 19.90
N PRO A 184 -10.95 -16.63 19.51
CA PRO A 184 -9.63 -16.71 20.14
C PRO A 184 -9.63 -16.38 21.64
N LEU A 185 -10.50 -15.49 22.11
CA LEU A 185 -10.58 -15.14 23.54
C LEU A 185 -11.29 -16.22 24.36
N GLU A 186 -12.34 -16.84 23.81
CA GLU A 186 -13.17 -17.84 24.50
C GLU A 186 -12.43 -19.19 24.61
N VAL A 187 -11.68 -19.58 23.57
CA VAL A 187 -10.85 -20.80 23.61
C VAL A 187 -9.67 -20.68 24.58
N GLY A 188 -9.19 -19.45 24.81
CA GLY A 188 -8.17 -19.13 25.78
C GLY A 188 -6.72 -19.39 25.34
N HIS A 189 -5.79 -18.73 26.03
CA HIS A 189 -4.36 -18.72 25.68
C HIS A 189 -3.71 -20.12 25.68
N ARG A 190 -4.12 -21.02 26.59
CA ARG A 190 -3.54 -22.37 26.68
C ARG A 190 -3.88 -23.25 25.48
N ARG A 191 -5.10 -23.12 24.95
CA ARG A 191 -5.56 -23.86 23.77
C ARG A 191 -4.81 -23.40 22.52
N ILE A 192 -4.68 -22.07 22.35
CA ILE A 192 -3.88 -21.48 21.26
C ILE A 192 -2.41 -21.91 21.35
N ALA A 193 -1.79 -21.84 22.53
CA ALA A 193 -0.40 -22.24 22.72
C ALA A 193 -0.16 -23.73 22.40
N ARG A 194 -1.13 -24.60 22.74
CA ARG A 194 -1.07 -26.02 22.38
C ARG A 194 -1.13 -26.23 20.88
N PHE A 195 -2.06 -25.55 20.18
CA PHE A 195 -2.15 -25.63 18.72
C PHE A 195 -0.83 -25.20 18.06
N MET A 196 -0.24 -24.08 18.52
CA MET A 196 1.06 -23.62 18.02
C MET A 196 2.18 -24.65 18.24
N ALA A 197 2.18 -25.36 19.38
CA ALA A 197 3.17 -26.38 19.68
C ALA A 197 2.97 -27.65 18.86
N SER A 198 1.73 -28.02 18.57
CA SER A 198 1.38 -29.21 17.76
C SER A 198 1.53 -28.98 16.25
N HIS A 199 1.42 -27.73 15.78
CA HIS A 199 1.47 -27.37 14.36
C HIS A 199 2.49 -26.24 14.11
N PRO A 200 3.80 -26.48 14.30
CA PRO A 200 4.82 -25.43 14.22
C PRO A 200 4.93 -24.77 12.82
N ASP A 201 4.58 -25.52 11.76
CA ASP A 201 4.61 -25.06 10.37
C ASP A 201 3.27 -24.42 9.91
N TRP A 202 2.33 -24.19 10.84
CA TRP A 202 1.05 -23.60 10.50
C TRP A 202 1.23 -22.15 9.99
N PRO A 203 0.59 -21.75 8.89
CA PRO A 203 0.88 -20.46 8.25
C PRO A 203 0.47 -19.21 9.06
N ALA A 204 -0.24 -19.39 10.18
CA ALA A 204 -0.78 -18.32 11.01
C ALA A 204 0.02 -18.05 12.30
N MET A 205 1.27 -18.49 12.43
CA MET A 205 2.01 -18.42 13.71
C MET A 205 2.10 -17.03 14.33
N GLU A 206 2.35 -15.98 13.52
CA GLU A 206 2.37 -14.60 14.04
C GLU A 206 0.99 -14.16 14.56
N TRP A 207 -0.07 -14.49 13.82
CA TRP A 207 -1.45 -14.18 14.22
C TRP A 207 -1.83 -14.94 15.50
N LEU A 208 -1.49 -16.23 15.58
CA LEU A 208 -1.73 -17.09 16.75
C LEU A 208 -1.02 -16.53 17.98
N ARG A 209 0.25 -16.13 17.86
CA ARG A 209 1.01 -15.52 18.97
C ARG A 209 0.34 -14.26 19.49
N LYS A 210 -0.07 -13.34 18.60
CA LYS A 210 -0.77 -12.10 19.00
C LYS A 210 -2.07 -12.38 19.74
N HIS A 211 -2.84 -13.38 19.30
CA HIS A 211 -4.12 -13.74 19.94
C HIS A 211 -3.93 -14.51 21.24
N ALA A 212 -2.90 -15.36 21.33
CA ALA A 212 -2.51 -16.00 22.59
C ALA A 212 -2.13 -14.96 23.66
N GLU A 213 -1.35 -13.94 23.29
CA GLU A 213 -0.97 -12.84 24.19
C GLU A 213 -2.19 -12.03 24.65
N LEU A 214 -3.11 -11.71 23.73
CA LEU A 214 -4.33 -10.99 24.06
C LEU A 214 -5.23 -11.82 25.00
N ALA A 215 -5.40 -13.11 24.73
CA ALA A 215 -6.16 -14.01 25.59
C ALA A 215 -5.51 -14.20 26.97
N LEU A 216 -4.16 -14.22 27.04
CA LEU A 216 -3.41 -14.27 28.29
C LEU A 216 -3.65 -13.00 29.13
N TYR A 217 -3.54 -11.82 28.50
CA TYR A 217 -3.81 -10.54 29.14
C TYR A 217 -5.24 -10.44 29.66
N ALA A 218 -6.22 -10.92 28.89
CA ALA A 218 -7.62 -10.94 29.30
C ALA A 218 -7.88 -11.90 30.48
N ALA A 219 -7.26 -13.08 30.46
CA ALA A 219 -7.43 -14.11 31.49
C ALA A 219 -6.78 -13.76 32.84
N LYS A 220 -5.75 -12.90 32.85
CA LYS A 220 -5.02 -12.48 34.06
C LYS A 220 -4.61 -13.65 34.96
N PRO A 221 -3.90 -14.67 34.44
CA PRO A 221 -3.44 -15.77 35.29
C PRO A 221 -2.40 -15.28 36.32
N PRO A 222 -2.07 -16.11 37.34
CA PRO A 222 -1.04 -15.78 38.31
C PRO A 222 0.31 -15.42 37.66
N ALA A 223 1.08 -14.55 38.31
CA ALA A 223 2.33 -14.02 37.76
C ALA A 223 3.34 -15.09 37.29
N PRO A 224 3.55 -16.21 38.00
CA PRO A 224 4.45 -17.27 37.52
C PRO A 224 4.03 -17.86 36.18
N ALA A 225 2.72 -17.98 35.93
CA ALA A 225 2.20 -18.51 34.67
C ALA A 225 2.38 -17.53 33.50
N VAL A 226 2.29 -16.22 33.76
CA VAL A 226 2.56 -15.18 32.76
C VAL A 226 4.05 -15.18 32.40
N ILE A 227 4.94 -15.25 33.40
CA ILE A 227 6.38 -15.29 33.18
C ILE A 227 6.77 -16.55 32.43
N GLU A 228 6.20 -17.71 32.77
CA GLU A 228 6.44 -18.97 32.06
C GLU A 228 6.02 -18.87 30.59
N ALA A 229 4.84 -18.29 30.32
CA ALA A 229 4.34 -18.12 28.95
C ALA A 229 5.28 -17.29 28.06
N PHE A 230 6.09 -16.41 28.65
CA PHE A 230 7.06 -15.57 27.94
C PHE A 230 8.52 -15.96 28.16
N ARG A 231 8.79 -17.11 28.80
CA ARG A 231 10.16 -17.58 29.05
C ARG A 231 10.91 -17.87 27.76
N ALA A 232 10.26 -18.56 26.82
CA ALA A 232 10.87 -18.96 25.54
C ALA A 232 10.80 -17.85 24.49
N ASN A 233 9.76 -17.01 24.51
CA ASN A 233 9.52 -15.97 23.51
C ASN A 233 9.01 -14.71 24.20
N ALA A 234 9.69 -13.58 23.98
CA ALA A 234 9.25 -12.29 24.48
C ALA A 234 7.91 -11.86 23.83
N PRO A 235 7.03 -11.15 24.57
CA PRO A 235 5.77 -10.67 24.04
C PRO A 235 5.95 -9.66 22.91
N THR A 236 5.15 -9.83 21.86
CA THR A 236 5.16 -9.00 20.64
C THR A 236 4.08 -7.93 20.65
N THR A 237 3.04 -8.08 21.47
CA THR A 237 1.92 -7.15 21.58
C THR A 237 2.02 -6.25 22.81
N PRO A 238 1.40 -5.05 22.79
CA PRO A 238 1.25 -4.24 24.01
C PRO A 238 0.52 -4.97 25.14
N ALA A 239 -0.46 -5.83 24.82
CA ALA A 239 -1.20 -6.60 25.81
C ALA A 239 -0.28 -7.61 26.55
N GLY A 240 0.49 -8.40 25.79
CA GLY A 240 1.47 -9.33 26.36
C GLY A 240 2.57 -8.62 27.15
N ARG A 241 3.09 -7.50 26.62
CA ARG A 241 4.11 -6.70 27.31
C ARG A 241 3.61 -6.11 28.63
N VAL A 242 2.39 -5.57 28.67
CA VAL A 242 1.78 -5.07 29.92
C VAL A 242 1.52 -6.22 30.90
N ALA A 243 1.07 -7.39 30.44
CA ALA A 243 0.91 -8.58 31.28
C ALA A 243 2.24 -8.98 31.92
N LEU A 244 3.30 -9.07 31.13
CA LEU A 244 4.64 -9.44 31.60
C LEU A 244 5.21 -8.41 32.59
N ALA A 245 5.09 -7.11 32.29
CA ALA A 245 5.55 -6.06 33.21
C ALA A 245 4.86 -6.17 34.57
N ALA A 246 3.53 -6.35 34.57
CA ALA A 246 2.76 -6.52 35.80
C ALA A 246 3.16 -7.79 36.56
N ALA A 247 3.36 -8.91 35.87
CA ALA A 247 3.78 -10.16 36.49
C ALA A 247 5.19 -10.08 37.11
N LEU A 248 6.15 -9.46 36.41
CA LEU A 248 7.50 -9.23 36.93
C LEU A 248 7.46 -8.37 38.21
N LEU A 249 6.62 -7.33 38.23
CA LEU A 249 6.45 -6.50 39.42
C LEU A 249 5.87 -7.31 40.59
N ASP A 250 4.88 -8.15 40.32
CA ASP A 250 4.19 -8.96 41.33
C ASP A 250 5.11 -10.06 41.92
N GLU A 251 6.10 -10.56 41.15
CA GLU A 251 7.17 -11.47 41.63
C GLU A 251 8.38 -10.76 42.25
N GLY A 252 8.34 -9.44 42.40
CA GLY A 252 9.41 -8.65 43.03
C GLY A 252 10.57 -8.26 42.10
N GLU A 253 10.51 -8.58 40.81
CA GLU A 253 11.50 -8.19 39.79
C GLU A 253 11.36 -6.71 39.35
N THR A 254 11.38 -5.80 40.33
CA THR A 254 10.98 -4.39 40.20
C THR A 254 11.77 -3.62 39.14
N ALA A 255 13.10 -3.82 39.06
CA ALA A 255 13.93 -3.11 38.08
C ALA A 255 13.55 -3.48 36.64
N ARG A 256 13.46 -4.78 36.35
CA ARG A 256 13.05 -5.30 35.03
C ARG A 256 11.63 -4.87 34.68
N ALA A 257 10.72 -4.90 35.64
CA ALA A 257 9.34 -4.47 35.45
C ALA A 257 9.25 -2.98 35.09
N ASN A 258 10.00 -2.13 35.80
CA ASN A 258 10.06 -0.69 35.56
C ASN A 258 10.68 -0.35 34.20
N ASP A 259 11.77 -1.03 33.82
CA ASP A 259 12.40 -0.86 32.51
C ASP A 259 11.44 -1.19 31.37
N LEU A 260 10.75 -2.33 31.49
CA LEU A 260 9.76 -2.75 30.51
C LEU A 260 8.58 -1.77 30.47
N ALA A 261 8.07 -1.32 31.62
CA ALA A 261 6.98 -0.34 31.69
C ALA A 261 7.33 0.99 31.03
N ARG A 262 8.55 1.52 31.23
CA ARG A 262 9.04 2.73 30.54
C ARG A 262 9.13 2.53 29.04
N LYS A 263 9.60 1.37 28.57
CA LYS A 263 9.63 1.04 27.14
C LYS A 263 8.23 1.01 26.54
N ILE A 264 7.29 0.30 27.18
CA ILE A 264 5.88 0.24 26.75
C ILE A 264 5.28 1.65 26.70
N TRP A 265 5.50 2.46 27.74
CA TRP A 265 4.96 3.83 27.80
C TRP A 265 5.44 4.69 26.63
N ARG A 266 6.75 4.65 26.32
CA ARG A 266 7.32 5.41 25.21
C ARG A 266 6.80 4.92 23.86
N ASP A 267 6.86 3.60 23.63
CA ASP A 267 6.90 3.03 22.29
C ASP A 267 5.62 2.28 21.86
N ASP A 268 4.73 1.90 22.77
CA ASP A 268 3.56 1.09 22.40
C ASP A 268 2.32 1.95 22.12
N ALA A 269 1.52 1.50 21.15
CA ALA A 269 0.16 1.98 20.94
C ALA A 269 -0.73 1.38 22.03
N LEU A 270 -1.14 2.21 22.98
CA LEU A 270 -1.92 1.79 24.15
C LEU A 270 -3.35 2.26 24.03
N ASN A 271 -4.29 1.37 24.35
CA ASN A 271 -5.66 1.79 24.63
C ASN A 271 -5.78 2.42 26.03
N MET A 272 -6.93 3.04 26.34
CA MET A 272 -7.15 3.71 27.62
C MET A 272 -7.00 2.78 28.84
N SER A 273 -7.39 1.51 28.72
CA SER A 273 -7.27 0.53 29.80
C SER A 273 -5.80 0.20 30.09
N GLN A 274 -5.00 -0.01 29.04
CA GLN A 274 -3.56 -0.28 29.16
C GLN A 274 -2.80 0.95 29.68
N GLU A 275 -3.12 2.15 29.16
CA GLU A 275 -2.55 3.42 29.64
C GLU A 275 -2.85 3.61 31.14
N GLY A 276 -4.11 3.40 31.56
CA GLY A 276 -4.52 3.48 32.96
C GLY A 276 -3.83 2.44 33.84
N ALA A 277 -3.69 1.19 33.36
CA ALA A 277 -3.00 0.13 34.09
C ALA A 277 -1.53 0.45 34.34
N LEU A 278 -0.82 0.96 33.32
CA LEU A 278 0.58 1.36 33.45
C LEU A 278 0.73 2.53 34.42
N LYS A 279 -0.08 3.58 34.28
CA LYS A 279 -0.03 4.73 35.21
C LYS A 279 -0.30 4.31 36.65
N LYS A 280 -1.26 3.40 36.86
CA LYS A 280 -1.61 2.92 38.20
C LYS A 280 -0.50 2.10 38.85
N LYS A 281 0.11 1.14 38.12
CA LYS A 281 1.13 0.23 38.69
C LYS A 281 2.56 0.79 38.63
N PHE A 282 2.88 1.58 37.60
CA PHE A 282 4.25 2.02 37.29
C PHE A 282 4.42 3.54 37.28
N GLY A 283 3.42 4.31 37.76
CA GLY A 283 3.47 5.78 37.72
C GLY A 283 4.74 6.38 38.35
N GLY A 284 5.26 5.79 39.43
CA GLY A 284 6.50 6.23 40.06
C GLY A 284 7.79 5.91 39.26
N ALA A 285 7.71 5.02 38.27
CA ALA A 285 8.84 4.67 37.40
C ALA A 285 8.85 5.48 36.09
N LEU A 286 7.73 6.05 35.68
CA LEU A 286 7.61 6.85 34.46
C LEU A 286 8.22 8.24 34.67
N THR A 287 9.21 8.59 33.87
CA THR A 287 9.89 9.90 33.98
C THR A 287 9.25 10.96 33.09
N PRO A 288 9.51 12.25 33.34
CA PRO A 288 9.15 13.33 32.42
C PRO A 288 9.73 13.11 31.01
N VAL A 289 10.95 12.57 30.90
CA VAL A 289 11.60 12.26 29.61
C VAL A 289 10.85 11.17 28.85
N ASP A 290 10.42 10.10 29.53
CA ASP A 290 9.60 9.05 28.90
C ASP A 290 8.28 9.62 28.36
N SER A 291 7.67 10.51 29.14
CA SER A 291 6.40 11.15 28.78
C SER A 291 6.56 12.18 27.66
N ALA A 292 7.68 12.89 27.59
CA ALA A 292 8.02 13.80 26.50
C ALA A 292 8.16 13.04 25.17
N ARG A 293 8.90 11.92 25.17
CA ARG A 293 9.04 11.07 23.98
C ARG A 293 7.70 10.51 23.51
N ARG A 294 6.87 10.02 24.45
CA ARG A 294 5.51 9.54 24.13
C ARG A 294 4.65 10.65 23.52
N ALA A 295 4.68 11.86 24.10
CA ALA A 295 3.92 13.00 23.60
C ALA A 295 4.34 13.37 22.17
N SER A 296 5.65 13.41 21.90
CA SER A 296 6.18 13.74 20.58
C SER A 296 5.75 12.72 19.51
N ARG A 297 5.90 11.42 19.78
CA ARG A 297 5.44 10.34 18.87
C ARG A 297 3.94 10.42 18.61
N LEU A 298 3.13 10.57 19.66
CA LEU A 298 1.68 10.69 19.52
C LEU A 298 1.27 11.95 18.74
N ALA A 299 2.07 13.01 18.76
CA ALA A 299 1.81 14.21 17.99
C ALA A 299 2.22 14.07 16.51
N TYR A 300 3.19 13.20 16.16
CA TYR A 300 3.45 12.83 14.75
C TYR A 300 2.31 11.98 14.19
N ASP A 301 1.78 11.06 15.00
CA ASP A 301 0.55 10.29 14.73
C ASP A 301 -0.74 11.15 14.68
N GLU A 302 -0.65 12.47 14.88
CA GLU A 302 -1.77 13.42 14.98
C GLU A 302 -2.80 13.09 16.10
N LYS A 303 -2.43 12.24 17.06
CA LYS A 303 -3.24 11.87 18.23
C LYS A 303 -3.11 12.92 19.34
N PHE A 304 -3.37 14.19 19.03
CA PHE A 304 -3.08 15.32 19.92
C PHE A 304 -3.75 15.24 21.30
N SER A 305 -4.94 14.65 21.42
CA SER A 305 -5.57 14.45 22.74
C SER A 305 -4.79 13.47 23.63
N ALA A 306 -4.22 12.41 23.06
CA ALA A 306 -3.37 11.48 23.80
C ALA A 306 -1.97 12.08 24.03
N ALA A 307 -1.43 12.81 23.05
CA ALA A 307 -0.18 13.54 23.17
C ALA A 307 -0.22 14.55 24.32
N LEU A 308 -1.29 15.34 24.46
CA LEU A 308 -1.46 16.31 25.55
C LEU A 308 -1.54 15.65 26.93
N ARG A 309 -2.17 14.47 27.05
CA ARG A 309 -2.16 13.71 28.32
C ARG A 309 -0.74 13.28 28.68
N ALA A 310 0.04 12.79 27.72
CA ALA A 310 1.45 12.46 27.96
C ALA A 310 2.28 13.71 28.27
N ALA A 311 2.09 14.80 27.53
CA ALA A 311 2.79 16.08 27.70
C ALA A 311 2.58 16.67 29.11
N SER A 312 1.37 16.54 29.67
CA SER A 312 1.08 16.99 31.04
C SER A 312 1.93 16.31 32.12
N LEU A 313 2.43 15.11 31.85
CA LEU A 313 3.35 14.37 32.73
C LEU A 313 4.83 14.72 32.48
N ALA A 314 5.12 15.42 31.37
CA ALA A 314 6.46 15.80 30.96
C ALA A 314 6.83 17.23 31.37
N GLY A 315 5.85 18.14 31.41
CA GLY A 315 6.04 19.53 31.85
C GLY A 315 5.43 20.57 30.90
N PRO A 316 5.41 21.84 31.32
CA PRO A 316 4.73 22.92 30.59
C PRO A 316 5.29 23.17 29.18
N ASP A 317 6.60 23.04 28.98
CA ASP A 317 7.23 23.25 27.66
C ASP A 317 6.77 22.22 26.63
N ILE A 318 6.64 20.95 27.04
CA ILE A 318 6.14 19.87 26.17
C ILE A 318 4.65 20.06 25.86
N VAL A 319 3.88 20.57 26.82
CA VAL A 319 2.47 20.95 26.59
C VAL A 319 2.39 22.06 25.54
N ALA A 320 3.20 23.12 25.69
CA ALA A 320 3.25 24.22 24.73
C ALA A 320 3.65 23.75 23.33
N LEU A 321 4.71 22.94 23.21
CA LEU A 321 5.13 22.33 21.93
C LEU A 321 3.99 21.52 21.30
N THR A 322 3.33 20.66 22.08
CA THR A 322 2.23 19.82 21.59
C THR A 322 1.04 20.67 21.11
N GLN A 323 0.74 21.77 21.79
CA GLN A 323 -0.31 22.72 21.38
C GLN A 323 0.05 23.46 20.08
N ILE A 324 1.31 23.90 19.93
CA ILE A 324 1.79 24.55 18.70
C ILE A 324 1.70 23.57 17.52
N ARG A 325 2.13 22.31 17.71
CA ARG A 325 2.02 21.27 16.68
C ARG A 325 0.56 21.02 16.29
N ALA A 326 -0.34 20.94 17.27
CA ALA A 326 -1.78 20.79 17.02
C ALA A 326 -2.37 22.00 16.26
N ALA A 327 -1.92 23.21 16.57
CA ALA A 327 -2.36 24.42 15.89
C ALA A 327 -1.86 24.49 14.44
N ALA A 328 -0.62 24.07 14.20
CA ALA A 328 -0.05 23.98 12.85
C ALA A 328 -0.81 22.96 12.00
N GLU A 329 -1.12 21.78 12.55
CA GLU A 329 -1.89 20.74 11.85
C GLU A 329 -3.28 21.22 11.46
N ARG A 330 -3.96 21.94 12.37
CA ARG A 330 -5.29 22.49 12.12
C ARG A 330 -5.29 23.71 11.18
N GLY A 331 -4.12 24.19 10.75
CA GLY A 331 -4.01 25.37 9.91
C GLY A 331 -4.36 26.69 10.60
N ILE A 332 -4.31 26.74 11.94
CA ILE A 332 -4.62 27.94 12.74
C ILE A 332 -3.38 28.60 13.36
N ALA A 333 -2.19 28.03 13.14
CA ALA A 333 -0.93 28.64 13.55
C ALA A 333 -0.61 29.88 12.71
N THR A 334 0.04 30.86 13.34
CA THR A 334 0.52 32.10 12.72
C THR A 334 2.02 32.25 12.96
N ASP A 335 2.68 33.20 12.31
CA ASP A 335 4.08 33.52 12.64
C ASP A 335 4.28 33.84 14.13
N LYS A 336 3.29 34.50 14.74
CA LYS A 336 3.27 34.78 16.19
C LYS A 336 3.26 33.49 17.03
N THR A 337 2.52 32.46 16.61
CA THR A 337 2.48 31.15 17.31
C THR A 337 3.88 30.56 17.49
N PHE A 338 4.76 30.71 16.49
CA PHE A 338 6.14 30.22 16.56
C PHE A 338 7.08 31.21 17.27
N ALA A 339 6.87 32.52 17.09
CA ALA A 339 7.67 33.56 17.75
C ALA A 339 7.51 33.55 19.28
N ASP A 340 6.29 33.30 19.76
CA ASP A 340 5.92 33.27 21.17
C ASP A 340 6.24 31.93 21.86
N ALA A 341 6.79 30.94 21.13
CA ALA A 341 7.17 29.66 21.71
C ALA A 341 8.19 29.84 22.87
N PRO A 342 8.09 29.07 23.97
CA PRO A 342 9.06 29.15 25.07
C PRO A 342 10.51 28.93 24.58
N PRO A 343 11.54 29.55 25.21
CA PRO A 343 12.93 29.42 24.77
C PRO A 343 13.41 27.98 24.61
N ALA A 344 13.04 27.09 25.53
CA ALA A 344 13.38 25.66 25.46
C ALA A 344 12.71 24.94 24.27
N VAL A 345 11.53 25.41 23.85
CA VAL A 345 10.78 24.85 22.70
C VAL A 345 11.35 25.36 21.37
N LYS A 346 11.96 26.55 21.33
CA LYS A 346 12.51 27.15 20.10
C LYS A 346 13.60 26.32 19.43
N VAL A 347 14.32 25.52 20.20
CA VAL A 347 15.40 24.64 19.71
C VAL A 347 14.94 23.20 19.45
N ASP A 348 13.66 22.90 19.70
CA ASP A 348 13.12 21.55 19.54
C ASP A 348 12.84 21.21 18.06
N ALA A 349 13.24 20.02 17.63
CA ALA A 349 13.04 19.55 16.26
C ALA A 349 11.55 19.50 15.88
N GLY A 350 10.68 19.14 16.81
CA GLY A 350 9.23 19.11 16.62
C GLY A 350 8.62 20.50 16.36
N LEU A 351 9.23 21.58 16.85
CA LEU A 351 8.82 22.94 16.51
C LEU A 351 9.22 23.28 15.07
N ALA A 352 10.45 22.94 14.67
CA ALA A 352 10.91 23.12 13.30
C ALA A 352 10.04 22.35 12.31
N PHE A 353 9.68 21.10 12.63
CA PHE A 353 8.73 20.28 11.85
C PHE A 353 7.39 21.00 11.65
N ALA A 354 6.77 21.50 12.73
CA ALA A 354 5.51 22.23 12.64
C ALA A 354 5.63 23.53 11.83
N LYS A 355 6.77 24.23 11.94
CA LYS A 355 7.02 25.45 11.16
C LYS A 355 7.19 25.14 9.67
N ILE A 356 7.84 24.03 9.31
CA ILE A 356 7.96 23.57 7.93
C ILE A 356 6.57 23.29 7.34
N LYS A 357 5.71 22.54 8.04
CA LYS A 357 4.33 22.29 7.59
C LYS A 357 3.55 23.60 7.39
N TYR A 358 3.66 24.53 8.34
CA TYR A 358 3.08 25.86 8.21
C TYR A 358 3.58 26.60 6.95
N LEU A 359 4.90 26.63 6.71
CA LEU A 359 5.48 27.29 5.53
C LEU A 359 5.06 26.63 4.22
N LEU A 360 4.93 25.29 4.19
CA LEU A 360 4.39 24.55 3.05
C LEU A 360 2.96 24.98 2.73
N HIS A 361 2.10 25.13 3.75
CA HIS A 361 0.72 25.59 3.57
C HIS A 361 0.67 27.04 3.05
N GLN A 362 1.58 27.90 3.53
CA GLN A 362 1.75 29.27 3.03
C GLN A 362 2.44 29.36 1.66
N LYS A 363 2.82 28.22 1.05
CA LYS A 363 3.55 28.13 -0.22
C LYS A 363 4.92 28.83 -0.21
N LYS A 364 5.52 28.98 0.97
CA LYS A 364 6.84 29.58 1.20
C LYS A 364 7.94 28.52 1.10
N TYR A 365 8.08 27.92 -0.10
CA TYR A 365 8.89 26.72 -0.30
C TYR A 365 10.40 26.96 -0.07
N ALA A 366 10.93 28.12 -0.47
CA ALA A 366 12.34 28.45 -0.23
C ALA A 366 12.66 28.59 1.27
N GLU A 367 11.80 29.28 2.03
CA GLU A 367 11.94 29.38 3.49
C GLU A 367 11.83 28.00 4.17
N ALA A 368 10.88 27.17 3.73
CA ALA A 368 10.73 25.81 4.21
C ALA A 368 11.97 24.95 3.88
N GLY A 369 12.54 25.10 2.67
CA GLY A 369 13.76 24.43 2.22
C GLY A 369 14.96 24.78 3.09
N ALA A 370 15.17 26.07 3.35
CA ALA A 370 16.23 26.55 4.22
C ALA A 370 16.10 25.98 5.64
N LEU A 371 14.89 25.97 6.21
CA LEU A 371 14.64 25.39 7.54
C LEU A 371 14.78 23.85 7.55
N MET A 372 14.37 23.17 6.48
CA MET A 372 14.50 21.71 6.37
C MET A 372 15.98 21.27 6.28
N LEU A 373 16.86 22.11 5.71
CA LEU A 373 18.29 21.83 5.66
C LEU A 373 18.95 21.87 7.05
N THR A 374 18.38 22.58 8.02
CA THR A 374 18.86 22.60 9.41
C THR A 374 18.24 21.50 10.27
N ALA A 375 17.32 20.70 9.74
CA ALA A 375 16.66 19.66 10.51
C ALA A 375 17.65 18.55 10.92
N PRO A 376 17.59 18.07 12.16
CA PRO A 376 18.49 17.03 12.64
C PRO A 376 18.27 15.72 11.87
N ARG A 377 19.30 14.87 11.88
CA ARG A 377 19.26 13.50 11.33
C ARG A 377 19.31 12.42 12.40
N ASP A 378 19.63 12.80 13.63
CA ASP A 378 19.67 11.88 14.77
C ASP A 378 18.26 11.34 15.06
N PRO A 379 18.05 10.01 15.00
CA PRO A 379 16.77 9.37 15.34
C PRO A 379 16.21 9.80 16.70
N ALA A 380 17.07 10.05 17.69
CA ALA A 380 16.62 10.48 19.01
C ALA A 380 16.00 11.89 18.98
N ALA A 381 16.51 12.78 18.13
CA ALA A 381 16.00 14.13 17.96
C ALA A 381 14.77 14.20 17.04
N VAL A 382 14.75 13.44 15.94
CA VAL A 382 13.60 13.44 15.01
C VAL A 382 12.38 12.71 15.58
N VAL A 383 12.61 11.69 16.42
CA VAL A 383 11.61 10.81 17.07
C VAL A 383 10.80 9.94 16.10
N ASP A 384 10.44 10.47 14.93
CA ASP A 384 9.70 9.80 13.87
C ASP A 384 10.28 10.21 12.51
N GLY A 385 11.34 9.51 12.09
CA GLY A 385 12.03 9.81 10.83
C GLY A 385 11.14 9.66 9.59
N ASP A 386 10.08 8.85 9.66
CA ASP A 386 9.16 8.62 8.55
C ASP A 386 8.24 9.82 8.33
N ALA A 387 7.70 10.42 9.40
CA ALA A 387 6.94 11.67 9.30
C ALA A 387 7.77 12.81 8.71
N TRP A 388 9.05 12.90 9.09
CA TRP A 388 9.99 13.85 8.49
C TRP A 388 10.24 13.58 7.01
N TRP A 389 10.38 12.31 6.62
CA TRP A 389 10.55 11.94 5.22
C TRP A 389 9.34 12.38 4.37
N GLU A 390 8.11 12.20 4.85
CA GLU A 390 6.93 12.61 4.10
C GLU A 390 6.93 14.11 3.78
N GLU A 391 7.30 14.96 4.75
CA GLU A 391 7.41 16.40 4.53
C GLU A 391 8.60 16.77 3.63
N ARG A 392 9.75 16.09 3.76
CA ARG A 392 10.90 16.25 2.86
C ARG A 392 10.51 15.95 1.42
N ARG A 393 9.83 14.83 1.19
CA ARG A 393 9.37 14.41 -0.15
C ARG A 393 8.40 15.43 -0.76
N ASN A 394 7.43 15.90 0.02
CA ASN A 394 6.45 16.88 -0.43
C ASN A 394 7.13 18.22 -0.79
N LEU A 395 8.02 18.69 0.07
CA LEU A 395 8.79 19.92 -0.14
C LEU A 395 9.73 19.82 -1.35
N ALA A 396 10.44 18.71 -1.50
CA ALA A 396 11.37 18.49 -2.62
C ALA A 396 10.67 18.64 -3.96
N ARG A 397 9.45 18.11 -4.10
CA ARG A 397 8.65 18.24 -5.32
C ARG A 397 8.26 19.68 -5.61
N LYS A 398 7.91 20.46 -4.58
CA LYS A 398 7.62 21.89 -4.73
C LYS A 398 8.85 22.72 -5.09
N LEU A 399 10.01 22.34 -4.58
CA LEU A 399 11.28 22.96 -4.95
C LEU A 399 11.66 22.63 -6.40
N LEU A 400 11.46 21.39 -6.87
CA LEU A 400 11.65 21.02 -8.27
C LEU A 400 10.74 21.83 -9.20
N ASP A 401 9.46 21.98 -8.85
CA ASP A 401 8.52 22.82 -9.61
C ASP A 401 8.93 24.31 -9.63
N ALA A 402 9.65 24.76 -8.60
CA ALA A 402 10.22 26.11 -8.51
C ALA A 402 11.61 26.24 -9.18
N GLY A 403 12.16 25.16 -9.74
CA GLY A 403 13.49 25.14 -10.37
C GLY A 403 14.67 25.00 -9.41
N ASP A 404 14.44 24.76 -8.12
CA ASP A 404 15.49 24.57 -7.11
C ASP A 404 15.80 23.08 -6.87
N ALA A 405 16.39 22.46 -7.89
CA ALA A 405 16.76 21.04 -7.85
C ALA A 405 17.87 20.73 -6.83
N LEU A 406 18.78 21.68 -6.59
CA LEU A 406 19.89 21.47 -5.66
C LEU A 406 19.40 21.37 -4.22
N THR A 407 18.52 22.29 -3.79
CA THR A 407 17.93 22.20 -2.46
C THR A 407 17.04 20.95 -2.33
N ALA A 408 16.24 20.66 -3.36
CA ALA A 408 15.41 19.44 -3.39
C ALA A 408 16.24 18.16 -3.20
N TYR A 409 17.38 18.05 -3.89
CA TYR A 409 18.32 16.95 -3.72
C TYR A 409 18.86 16.89 -2.29
N LYS A 410 19.39 18.01 -1.76
CA LYS A 410 20.00 18.06 -0.43
C LYS A 410 19.04 17.66 0.68
N ILE A 411 17.76 18.07 0.61
CA ILE A 411 16.77 17.70 1.62
C ILE A 411 16.37 16.22 1.52
N CYS A 412 16.33 15.64 0.32
CA CYS A 412 16.08 14.20 0.13
C CYS A 412 17.28 13.38 0.62
N ALA A 413 18.50 13.71 0.19
CA ALA A 413 19.73 13.03 0.61
C ALA A 413 20.02 13.16 2.12
N GLY A 414 19.41 14.15 2.79
CA GLY A 414 19.46 14.32 4.23
C GLY A 414 18.31 13.68 5.01
N HIS A 415 17.63 12.66 4.47
CA HIS A 415 16.54 11.99 5.15
C HIS A 415 16.97 11.24 6.43
N ALA A 416 15.99 10.96 7.29
CA ALA A 416 16.14 10.12 8.48
C ALA A 416 15.08 8.98 8.51
N ALA A 417 14.53 8.62 7.34
CA ALA A 417 13.51 7.58 7.20
C ALA A 417 13.90 6.27 7.92
N GLU A 418 12.93 5.66 8.60
CA GLU A 418 13.11 4.49 9.46
C GLU A 418 12.52 3.24 8.82
N ALA A 419 11.29 3.31 8.32
CA ALA A 419 10.67 2.17 7.66
C ALA A 419 11.36 1.85 6.33
N ASN A 420 11.48 0.55 6.03
CA ASN A 420 12.18 0.06 4.85
C ASN A 420 11.65 0.67 3.54
N ASP A 421 10.33 0.77 3.38
CA ASP A 421 9.70 1.37 2.20
C ASP A 421 9.99 2.88 2.09
N LYS A 422 10.05 3.59 3.22
CA LYS A 422 10.36 5.02 3.30
C LYS A 422 11.84 5.28 2.99
N GLN A 423 12.75 4.43 3.47
CA GLN A 423 14.16 4.48 3.11
C GLN A 423 14.38 4.27 1.60
N ILE A 424 13.76 3.22 1.02
CA ILE A 424 13.82 2.96 -0.42
C ILE A 424 13.31 4.17 -1.20
N GLU A 425 12.19 4.75 -0.76
CA GLU A 425 11.61 5.91 -1.42
C GLU A 425 12.52 7.15 -1.33
N ALA A 426 13.16 7.36 -0.19
CA ALA A 426 14.05 8.49 0.05
C ALA A 426 15.32 8.42 -0.80
N GLU A 427 15.97 7.26 -0.81
CA GLU A 427 17.11 6.98 -1.68
C GLU A 427 16.73 7.10 -3.15
N PHE A 428 15.59 6.53 -3.55
CA PHE A 428 15.08 6.70 -4.91
C PHE A 428 14.90 8.18 -5.29
N HIS A 429 14.28 9.00 -4.46
CA HIS A 429 14.06 10.42 -4.78
C HIS A 429 15.36 11.20 -4.85
N ALA A 430 16.31 10.95 -3.94
CA ALA A 430 17.62 11.60 -3.98
C ALA A 430 18.37 11.24 -5.29
N GLY A 431 18.44 9.95 -5.62
CA GLY A 431 19.06 9.48 -6.85
C GLY A 431 18.37 9.98 -8.12
N TRP A 432 17.03 9.98 -8.15
CA TRP A 432 16.25 10.47 -9.29
C TRP A 432 16.47 11.96 -9.53
N ILE A 433 16.50 12.78 -8.47
CA ILE A 433 16.80 14.22 -8.60
C ILE A 433 18.23 14.43 -9.12
N ALA A 434 19.21 13.73 -8.53
CA ALA A 434 20.60 13.83 -8.95
C ALA A 434 20.79 13.44 -10.42
N LEU A 435 20.11 12.40 -10.88
CA LEU A 435 20.20 11.93 -12.26
C LEU A 435 19.49 12.85 -13.24
N ARG A 436 18.25 13.27 -12.93
CA ARG A 436 17.33 13.86 -13.92
C ARG A 436 17.26 15.39 -13.90
N TYR A 437 17.70 16.02 -12.81
CA TYR A 437 17.65 17.47 -12.66
C TYR A 437 19.01 18.10 -12.41
N LEU A 438 19.99 17.33 -11.94
CA LEU A 438 21.36 17.81 -11.75
C LEU A 438 22.33 17.26 -12.79
N ASP A 439 21.90 16.34 -13.66
CA ASP A 439 22.73 15.65 -14.66
C ASP A 439 23.99 15.01 -14.06
N LYS A 440 23.88 14.46 -12.83
CA LYS A 440 24.99 13.86 -12.08
C LYS A 440 24.75 12.35 -11.87
N PRO A 441 24.97 11.50 -12.89
CA PRO A 441 24.76 10.06 -12.77
C PRO A 441 25.65 9.41 -11.68
N ASN A 442 26.88 9.88 -11.50
CA ASN A 442 27.79 9.38 -10.46
C ASN A 442 27.33 9.76 -9.04
N LEU A 443 26.58 10.85 -8.89
CA LEU A 443 25.95 11.23 -7.62
C LEU A 443 24.68 10.41 -7.36
N ALA A 444 23.97 10.02 -8.42
CA ALA A 444 22.74 9.25 -8.33
C ALA A 444 22.99 7.76 -8.02
N ALA A 445 24.04 7.16 -8.59
CA ALA A 445 24.31 5.74 -8.51
C ALA A 445 24.35 5.18 -7.06
N PRO A 446 25.06 5.79 -6.10
CA PRO A 446 25.11 5.29 -4.72
C PRO A 446 23.74 5.25 -4.04
N HIS A 447 22.84 6.19 -4.35
CA HIS A 447 21.48 6.18 -3.82
C HIS A 447 20.69 4.97 -4.33
N PHE A 448 20.75 4.69 -5.63
CA PHE A 448 20.08 3.52 -6.18
C PHE A 448 20.72 2.21 -5.71
N ASP A 449 22.04 2.17 -5.51
CA ASP A 449 22.73 1.00 -4.92
C ASP A 449 22.26 0.74 -3.48
N THR A 450 22.09 1.79 -2.66
CA THR A 450 21.52 1.67 -1.32
C THR A 450 20.08 1.16 -1.40
N ALA A 451 19.24 1.77 -2.24
CA ALA A 451 17.85 1.34 -2.43
C ALA A 451 17.76 -0.14 -2.87
N MET A 452 18.65 -0.61 -3.75
CA MET A 452 18.70 -2.01 -4.18
C MET A 452 19.04 -2.96 -3.03
N LYS A 453 19.98 -2.60 -2.14
CA LYS A 453 20.38 -3.44 -1.00
C LYS A 453 19.25 -3.68 0.00
N ILE A 454 18.39 -2.69 0.18
CA ILE A 454 17.28 -2.75 1.16
C ILE A 454 15.94 -3.14 0.52
N ALA A 455 15.84 -3.18 -0.81
CA ALA A 455 14.59 -3.50 -1.51
C ALA A 455 14.24 -5.00 -1.42
N HIS A 456 13.12 -5.32 -0.76
CA HIS A 456 12.66 -6.70 -0.59
C HIS A 456 11.43 -7.08 -1.41
N THR A 457 10.68 -6.11 -1.95
CA THR A 457 9.50 -6.40 -2.79
C THR A 457 9.89 -6.41 -4.27
N PRO A 458 9.20 -7.21 -5.12
CA PRO A 458 9.38 -7.17 -6.58
C PRO A 458 9.38 -5.75 -7.16
N ILE A 459 8.44 -4.91 -6.71
CA ILE A 459 8.27 -3.55 -7.20
C ILE A 459 9.47 -2.67 -6.84
N SER A 460 9.90 -2.72 -5.59
CA SER A 460 11.04 -1.91 -5.12
C SER A 460 12.35 -2.37 -5.76
N ARG A 461 12.56 -3.69 -5.91
CA ARG A 461 13.74 -4.25 -6.58
C ARG A 461 13.82 -3.79 -8.03
N ALA A 462 12.72 -3.95 -8.77
CA ALA A 462 12.64 -3.54 -10.16
C ALA A 462 12.89 -2.05 -10.36
N ARG A 463 12.29 -1.20 -9.51
CA ARG A 463 12.46 0.26 -9.59
C ARG A 463 13.90 0.66 -9.33
N ALA A 464 14.49 0.19 -8.23
CA ALA A 464 15.85 0.57 -7.85
C ALA A 464 16.86 0.11 -8.93
N ALA A 465 16.75 -1.14 -9.40
CA ALA A 465 17.62 -1.66 -10.45
C ALA A 465 17.42 -0.95 -11.81
N TYR A 466 16.17 -0.66 -12.21
CA TYR A 466 15.92 0.07 -13.47
C TYR A 466 16.56 1.45 -13.45
N TRP A 467 16.39 2.21 -12.36
CA TRP A 467 16.96 3.55 -12.26
C TRP A 467 18.48 3.55 -12.06
N ARG A 468 19.03 2.51 -11.42
CA ARG A 468 20.48 2.28 -11.41
C ARG A 468 21.02 2.02 -12.82
N GLY A 469 20.29 1.27 -13.64
CA GLY A 469 20.58 1.06 -15.06
C GLY A 469 20.52 2.37 -15.86
N ARG A 470 19.51 3.21 -15.63
CA ARG A 470 19.42 4.55 -16.23
C ARG A 470 20.61 5.44 -15.83
N ALA A 471 21.07 5.36 -14.58
CA ALA A 471 22.26 6.08 -14.13
C ALA A 471 23.54 5.57 -14.80
N ALA A 472 23.70 4.25 -14.92
CA ALA A 472 24.82 3.64 -15.64
C ALA A 472 24.82 4.02 -17.12
N GLU A 473 23.66 4.00 -17.78
CA GLU A 473 23.50 4.42 -19.18
C GLU A 473 23.93 5.87 -19.40
N ALA A 474 23.52 6.79 -18.52
CA ALA A 474 23.95 8.18 -18.55
C ALA A 474 25.45 8.36 -18.26
N ALA A 475 26.04 7.49 -17.43
CA ALA A 475 27.48 7.45 -17.16
C ALA A 475 28.30 6.72 -18.24
N LYS A 476 27.65 6.10 -19.24
CA LYS A 476 28.27 5.20 -20.24
C LYS A 476 28.98 3.99 -19.62
N ASP A 477 28.42 3.46 -18.53
CA ASP A 477 28.84 2.26 -17.82
C ASP A 477 27.96 1.04 -18.21
N ASP A 478 28.18 -0.13 -17.62
CA ASP A 478 27.35 -1.33 -17.83
C ASP A 478 25.94 -1.16 -17.26
N ALA A 479 25.03 -0.66 -18.09
CA ALA A 479 23.60 -0.55 -17.78
C ALA A 479 22.86 -1.89 -17.91
N ALA A 480 23.38 -2.83 -18.71
CA ALA A 480 22.67 -4.05 -19.07
C ALA A 480 22.48 -4.98 -17.86
N SER A 481 23.50 -5.13 -17.01
CA SER A 481 23.41 -5.94 -15.79
C SER A 481 22.34 -5.45 -14.81
N PHE A 482 22.15 -4.14 -14.69
CA PHE A 482 21.09 -3.56 -13.84
C PHE A 482 19.70 -3.72 -14.47
N TYR A 483 19.58 -3.56 -15.79
CA TYR A 483 18.32 -3.84 -16.48
C TYR A 483 17.95 -5.33 -16.41
N GLU A 484 18.91 -6.26 -16.42
CA GLU A 484 18.64 -7.69 -16.24
C GLU A 484 18.03 -8.00 -14.86
N GLN A 485 18.57 -7.39 -13.80
CA GLN A 485 18.03 -7.51 -12.45
C GLN A 485 16.59 -6.97 -12.36
N ALA A 486 16.31 -5.82 -12.96
CA ALA A 486 14.94 -5.30 -13.03
C ALA A 486 14.03 -6.20 -13.86
N ALA A 487 14.51 -6.70 -15.00
CA ALA A 487 13.76 -7.52 -15.95
C ALA A 487 13.32 -8.88 -15.40
N ALA A 488 14.01 -9.39 -14.37
CA ALA A 488 13.61 -10.59 -13.62
C ALA A 488 12.25 -10.42 -12.92
N GLU A 489 11.91 -9.19 -12.53
CA GLU A 489 10.61 -8.83 -11.93
C GLU A 489 9.60 -8.49 -13.03
N SER A 490 9.40 -9.45 -13.92
CA SER A 490 8.77 -9.28 -15.24
C SER A 490 7.36 -8.70 -15.19
N ALA A 491 6.56 -9.02 -14.17
CA ALA A 491 5.19 -8.51 -14.01
C ALA A 491 5.10 -7.06 -13.49
N THR A 492 6.22 -6.43 -13.12
CA THR A 492 6.25 -5.08 -12.58
C THR A 492 6.52 -4.02 -13.65
N PHE A 493 6.02 -2.80 -13.46
CA PHE A 493 6.20 -1.67 -14.38
C PHE A 493 7.65 -1.46 -14.81
N TYR A 494 8.57 -1.36 -13.84
CA TYR A 494 9.99 -1.17 -14.11
C TYR A 494 10.68 -2.41 -14.68
N GLY A 495 10.23 -3.61 -14.32
CA GLY A 495 10.72 -4.83 -14.95
C GLY A 495 10.32 -4.92 -16.42
N GLN A 496 9.10 -4.52 -16.76
CA GLN A 496 8.64 -4.43 -18.16
C GLN A 496 9.42 -3.38 -18.95
N LEU A 497 9.71 -2.21 -18.36
CA LEU A 497 10.56 -1.19 -18.99
C LEU A 497 12.01 -1.66 -19.18
N ALA A 498 12.57 -2.38 -18.21
CA ALA A 498 13.91 -2.93 -18.32
C ALA A 498 14.00 -3.99 -19.43
N ARG A 499 13.00 -4.87 -19.54
CA ARG A 499 12.88 -5.84 -20.65
C ARG A 499 12.87 -5.14 -22.01
N LEU A 500 12.12 -4.04 -22.12
CA LEU A 500 12.10 -3.22 -23.32
C LEU A 500 13.47 -2.61 -23.66
N ARG A 501 14.18 -2.08 -22.65
CA ARG A 501 15.55 -1.55 -22.81
C ARG A 501 16.54 -2.63 -23.26
N LEU A 502 16.36 -3.87 -22.81
CA LEU A 502 17.13 -5.06 -23.24
C LEU A 502 16.70 -5.62 -24.61
N GLY A 503 15.72 -5.01 -25.29
CA GLY A 503 15.22 -5.48 -26.58
C GLY A 503 14.38 -6.76 -26.53
N ARG A 504 13.94 -7.18 -25.34
CA ARG A 504 13.08 -8.37 -25.15
C ARG A 504 11.66 -8.08 -25.63
N SER A 505 11.07 -9.06 -26.31
CA SER A 505 9.72 -8.97 -26.87
C SER A 505 8.76 -10.06 -26.35
N ASP A 506 9.27 -10.95 -25.50
CA ASP A 506 8.53 -12.05 -24.90
C ASP A 506 7.64 -11.57 -23.74
N THR A 507 6.53 -12.29 -23.56
CA THR A 507 5.53 -12.00 -22.55
C THR A 507 6.06 -12.20 -21.13
N PRO A 508 5.87 -11.25 -20.20
CA PRO A 508 6.47 -11.30 -18.87
C PRO A 508 5.78 -12.24 -17.83
N ILE A 509 5.04 -13.27 -18.24
CA ILE A 509 4.24 -14.09 -17.31
C ILE A 509 5.07 -15.27 -16.79
N ARG A 510 5.18 -15.39 -15.47
CA ARG A 510 5.74 -16.57 -14.79
C ARG A 510 4.59 -17.50 -14.36
N PHE A 511 4.74 -18.79 -14.66
CA PHE A 511 3.73 -19.82 -14.40
C PHE A 511 4.10 -20.67 -13.20
N ALA A 512 3.07 -21.10 -12.45
CA ALA A 512 3.25 -21.98 -11.31
C ALA A 512 3.89 -23.32 -11.76
N PRO A 513 4.77 -23.92 -10.93
CA PRO A 513 5.28 -25.26 -11.19
C PRO A 513 4.18 -26.32 -10.99
N LEU A 514 4.53 -27.59 -11.19
CA LEU A 514 3.61 -28.69 -10.88
C LEU A 514 3.26 -28.71 -9.38
N PRO A 515 1.97 -28.87 -9.02
CA PRO A 515 1.54 -28.88 -7.63
C PRO A 515 1.96 -30.16 -6.91
N ALA A 516 2.24 -30.06 -5.61
CA ALA A 516 2.32 -31.22 -4.74
C ALA A 516 0.95 -31.95 -4.67
N GLU A 517 0.96 -33.29 -4.57
CA GLU A 517 -0.24 -34.12 -4.61
C GLU A 517 -0.47 -34.92 -3.31
N GLY A 518 -1.71 -35.35 -3.10
CA GLY A 518 -2.09 -36.28 -2.03
C GLY A 518 -1.63 -35.83 -0.64
N VAL A 519 -0.95 -36.73 0.07
CA VAL A 519 -0.42 -36.53 1.44
C VAL A 519 0.86 -35.69 1.49
N ALA A 520 1.55 -35.49 0.36
CA ALA A 520 2.74 -34.65 0.29
C ALA A 520 2.39 -33.16 0.43
N ARG A 521 1.12 -32.80 0.25
CA ARG A 521 0.62 -31.43 0.47
C ARG A 521 0.69 -31.07 1.96
N ALA A 522 1.14 -29.84 2.23
CA ALA A 522 1.16 -29.27 3.57
C ALA A 522 -0.20 -29.42 4.26
N GLU A 523 -0.19 -29.68 5.56
CA GLU A 523 -1.41 -29.87 6.36
C GLU A 523 -2.39 -28.70 6.18
N SER A 524 -1.87 -27.47 6.18
CA SER A 524 -2.66 -26.25 5.98
C SER A 524 -3.34 -26.20 4.60
N VAL A 525 -2.68 -26.66 3.53
CA VAL A 525 -3.27 -26.71 2.18
C VAL A 525 -4.44 -27.70 2.14
N ARG A 526 -4.27 -28.88 2.77
CA ARG A 526 -5.34 -29.88 2.89
C ARG A 526 -6.50 -29.39 3.75
N ALA A 527 -6.23 -28.69 4.85
CA ALA A 527 -7.24 -28.05 5.69
C ALA A 527 -8.01 -26.94 4.95
N ILE A 528 -7.33 -26.13 4.15
CA ILE A 528 -7.97 -25.12 3.29
C ILE A 528 -8.90 -25.80 2.28
N GLU A 529 -8.46 -26.87 1.64
CA GLU A 529 -9.32 -27.62 0.70
C GLU A 529 -10.57 -28.18 1.37
N LEU A 530 -10.45 -28.75 2.58
CA LEU A 530 -11.60 -29.18 3.39
C LEU A 530 -12.56 -28.03 3.70
N LEU A 531 -12.04 -26.86 4.06
CA LEU A 531 -12.88 -25.69 4.35
C LEU A 531 -13.61 -25.20 3.10
N TYR A 532 -12.97 -25.22 1.92
CA TYR A 532 -13.67 -24.95 0.65
C TYR A 532 -14.75 -26.00 0.37
N ALA A 533 -14.47 -27.29 0.57
CA ALA A 533 -15.44 -28.39 0.41
C ALA A 533 -16.64 -28.27 1.36
N ALA A 534 -16.41 -27.78 2.58
CA ALA A 534 -17.44 -27.52 3.56
C ALA A 534 -18.24 -26.24 3.29
N GLY A 535 -17.87 -25.43 2.29
CA GLY A 535 -18.48 -24.13 2.00
C GLY A 535 -18.04 -23.00 2.95
N ALA A 536 -17.01 -23.22 3.76
CA ALA A 536 -16.52 -22.31 4.80
C ALA A 536 -15.42 -21.35 4.30
N LYS A 537 -15.71 -20.64 3.20
CA LYS A 537 -14.76 -19.68 2.58
C LYS A 537 -14.35 -18.55 3.52
N ASP A 538 -15.24 -18.17 4.44
CA ASP A 538 -14.99 -17.18 5.51
C ASP A 538 -13.79 -17.55 6.40
N ILE A 539 -13.48 -18.85 6.50
CA ILE A 539 -12.36 -19.39 7.27
C ILE A 539 -11.21 -19.82 6.34
N ALA A 540 -11.53 -20.40 5.17
CA ALA A 540 -10.55 -20.88 4.20
C ALA A 540 -9.70 -19.75 3.61
N VAL A 541 -10.33 -18.67 3.14
CA VAL A 541 -9.65 -17.57 2.42
C VAL A 541 -8.63 -16.86 3.31
N PRO A 542 -8.94 -16.47 4.56
CA PRO A 542 -7.93 -15.89 5.45
C PRO A 542 -6.74 -16.81 5.70
N LEU A 543 -6.97 -18.12 5.83
CA LEU A 543 -5.88 -19.09 6.02
C LEU A 543 -5.04 -19.23 4.75
N ALA A 544 -5.66 -19.25 3.57
CA ALA A 544 -4.97 -19.26 2.27
C ALA A 544 -4.08 -18.02 2.09
N TYR A 545 -4.53 -16.83 2.49
CA TYR A 545 -3.72 -15.62 2.43
C TYR A 545 -2.54 -15.63 3.41
N LEU A 546 -2.72 -16.21 4.59
CA LEU A 546 -1.62 -16.41 5.53
C LEU A 546 -0.61 -17.42 4.96
N ALA A 547 -1.10 -18.51 4.37
CA ALA A 547 -0.27 -19.52 3.72
C ALA A 547 0.49 -18.98 2.51
N ALA A 548 -0.13 -18.10 1.72
CA ALA A 548 0.54 -17.41 0.60
C ALA A 548 1.79 -16.62 1.03
N LYS A 549 1.83 -16.16 2.29
CA LYS A 549 2.95 -15.39 2.86
C LYS A 549 4.03 -16.25 3.50
N SER A 550 3.72 -17.48 3.87
CA SER A 550 4.62 -18.31 4.70
C SER A 550 5.11 -19.57 3.99
N ILE A 551 4.39 -20.08 2.99
CA ILE A 551 4.84 -21.25 2.22
C ILE A 551 6.04 -20.83 1.37
N GLU A 552 7.15 -21.53 1.55
CA GLU A 552 8.40 -21.32 0.80
C GLU A 552 8.53 -22.26 -0.40
N ALA A 553 8.06 -23.50 -0.28
CA ALA A 553 8.17 -24.50 -1.35
C ALA A 553 7.24 -24.17 -2.54
N PRO A 554 7.76 -23.99 -3.76
CA PRO A 554 6.96 -23.63 -4.94
C PRO A 554 5.84 -24.62 -5.27
N GLU A 555 6.07 -25.92 -5.07
CA GLU A 555 5.11 -27.00 -5.36
C GLU A 555 3.93 -26.97 -4.36
N GLN A 556 4.18 -26.56 -3.12
CA GLN A 556 3.14 -26.35 -2.11
C GLN A 556 2.32 -25.10 -2.41
N MET A 557 2.97 -24.03 -2.89
CA MET A 557 2.29 -22.83 -3.35
C MET A 557 1.40 -23.13 -4.55
N ALA A 558 1.90 -23.91 -5.51
CA ALA A 558 1.12 -24.38 -6.66
C ALA A 558 -0.06 -25.27 -6.25
N ALA A 559 0.13 -26.16 -5.27
CA ALA A 559 -0.96 -26.96 -4.71
C ALA A 559 -2.04 -26.08 -4.07
N LEU A 560 -1.66 -25.06 -3.29
CA LEU A 560 -2.60 -24.12 -2.72
C LEU A 560 -3.31 -23.28 -3.79
N ALA A 561 -2.56 -22.81 -4.79
CA ALA A 561 -3.12 -22.09 -5.94
C ALA A 561 -4.21 -22.91 -6.62
N SER A 562 -3.98 -24.22 -6.84
CA SER A 562 -4.94 -25.13 -7.44
C SER A 562 -6.25 -25.23 -6.65
N VAL A 563 -6.20 -25.10 -5.31
CA VAL A 563 -7.40 -25.09 -4.46
C VAL A 563 -8.13 -23.75 -4.62
N VAL A 564 -7.40 -22.64 -4.59
CA VAL A 564 -7.98 -21.28 -4.66
C VAL A 564 -8.68 -21.02 -5.99
N VAL A 565 -8.06 -21.41 -7.12
CA VAL A 565 -8.60 -21.07 -8.45
C VAL A 565 -9.79 -21.92 -8.87
N LYS A 566 -10.02 -23.11 -8.27
CA LYS A 566 -11.18 -23.98 -8.56
C LYS A 566 -12.51 -23.25 -8.43
N ASP A 567 -12.60 -22.32 -7.50
CA ASP A 567 -13.82 -21.55 -7.23
C ASP A 567 -14.06 -20.40 -8.21
N SER A 568 -13.05 -20.04 -9.03
CA SER A 568 -13.10 -18.92 -9.97
C SER A 568 -13.49 -17.56 -9.33
N ASP A 569 -13.20 -17.37 -8.04
CA ASP A 569 -13.30 -16.05 -7.39
C ASP A 569 -12.08 -15.19 -7.74
N ALA A 570 -12.25 -14.28 -8.70
CA ALA A 570 -11.15 -13.45 -9.21
C ALA A 570 -10.53 -12.54 -8.13
N LYS A 571 -11.31 -12.10 -7.13
CA LYS A 571 -10.81 -11.26 -6.04
C LYS A 571 -9.88 -12.07 -5.14
N VAL A 572 -10.28 -13.30 -4.83
CA VAL A 572 -9.48 -14.22 -4.03
C VAL A 572 -8.21 -14.62 -4.78
N SER A 573 -8.32 -15.04 -6.04
CA SER A 573 -7.18 -15.42 -6.88
C SER A 573 -6.18 -14.28 -7.04
N LEU A 574 -6.64 -13.06 -7.33
CA LEU A 574 -5.77 -11.89 -7.42
C LEU A 574 -5.04 -11.59 -6.11
N THR A 575 -5.75 -11.61 -4.98
CA THR A 575 -5.17 -11.28 -3.67
C THR A 575 -4.16 -12.34 -3.25
N PHE A 576 -4.52 -13.61 -3.37
CA PHE A 576 -3.63 -14.75 -3.14
C PHE A 576 -2.39 -14.68 -4.05
N GLY A 577 -2.61 -14.48 -5.35
CA GLY A 577 -1.59 -14.29 -6.38
C GLY A 577 -0.56 -13.23 -6.02
N LYS A 578 -1.04 -12.03 -5.64
CA LYS A 578 -0.19 -10.92 -5.20
C LYS A 578 0.65 -11.27 -3.97
N LEU A 579 0.07 -11.94 -2.98
CA LEU A 579 0.77 -12.31 -1.75
C LEU A 579 1.89 -13.32 -2.01
N ALA A 580 1.63 -14.35 -2.80
CA ALA A 580 2.66 -15.33 -3.13
C ALA A 580 3.74 -14.74 -4.05
N ALA A 581 3.37 -13.89 -5.02
CA ALA A 581 4.33 -13.20 -5.87
C ALA A 581 5.24 -12.26 -5.06
N GLN A 582 4.71 -11.59 -4.03
CA GLN A 582 5.53 -10.82 -3.07
C GLN A 582 6.53 -11.70 -2.32
N ASN A 583 6.18 -12.97 -2.09
CA ASN A 583 7.06 -13.99 -1.51
C ASN A 583 7.94 -14.70 -2.55
N GLY A 584 8.05 -14.17 -3.78
CA GLY A 584 8.95 -14.67 -4.81
C GLY A 584 8.41 -15.81 -5.69
N HIS A 585 7.18 -16.27 -5.46
CA HIS A 585 6.62 -17.39 -6.21
C HIS A 585 6.24 -17.00 -7.65
N PRO A 586 6.51 -17.87 -8.64
CA PRO A 586 6.13 -17.65 -10.03
C PRO A 586 4.65 -18.01 -10.26
N ILE A 587 3.70 -17.19 -9.80
CA ILE A 587 2.25 -17.49 -9.93
C ILE A 587 1.47 -16.35 -10.61
N ASP A 588 2.09 -15.72 -11.61
CA ASP A 588 1.51 -14.54 -12.26
C ASP A 588 0.20 -14.89 -12.97
N ASP A 589 0.06 -16.10 -13.49
CA ASP A 589 -1.17 -16.62 -14.09
C ASP A 589 -2.38 -16.59 -13.13
N VAL A 590 -2.15 -16.81 -11.83
CA VAL A 590 -3.14 -16.72 -10.75
C VAL A 590 -3.36 -15.27 -10.31
N ALA A 591 -2.28 -14.48 -10.23
CA ALA A 591 -2.34 -13.06 -9.88
C ALA A 591 -3.00 -12.17 -10.96
N PHE A 592 -3.20 -12.72 -12.16
CA PHE A 592 -3.88 -12.09 -13.29
C PHE A 592 -5.01 -12.99 -13.83
N PRO A 593 -6.11 -13.15 -13.06
CA PRO A 593 -7.23 -14.02 -13.45
C PRO A 593 -7.96 -13.45 -14.66
N THR A 594 -8.37 -14.33 -15.58
CA THR A 594 -9.10 -13.99 -16.82
C THR A 594 -10.62 -14.15 -16.69
N TYR A 595 -11.13 -14.44 -15.50
CA TYR A 595 -12.57 -14.61 -15.20
C TYR A 595 -13.12 -13.50 -14.27
N GLY A 596 -12.36 -12.40 -14.08
CA GLY A 596 -12.76 -11.30 -13.20
C GLY A 596 -13.65 -10.23 -13.83
N VAL A 597 -13.79 -10.19 -15.16
CA VAL A 597 -14.73 -9.31 -15.86
C VAL A 597 -15.75 -10.20 -16.58
N PRO A 598 -17.06 -10.00 -16.36
CA PRO A 598 -18.07 -10.79 -17.04
C PRO A 598 -18.05 -10.51 -18.55
N GLN A 599 -18.52 -11.46 -19.36
CA GLN A 599 -18.70 -11.22 -20.79
C GLN A 599 -19.74 -10.12 -21.01
N PHE A 600 -19.43 -9.16 -21.88
CA PHE A 600 -20.34 -8.07 -22.24
C PHE A 600 -20.17 -7.66 -23.71
N SER A 601 -21.23 -7.09 -24.29
CA SER A 601 -21.15 -6.44 -25.60
C SER A 601 -20.72 -4.97 -25.43
N PRO A 602 -19.57 -4.54 -25.99
CA PRO A 602 -19.11 -3.17 -25.86
C PRO A 602 -19.98 -2.19 -26.65
N PHE A 603 -20.05 -0.93 -26.19
CA PHE A 603 -20.61 0.15 -26.97
C PHE A 603 -19.60 0.65 -28.01
N GLU A 604 -20.05 1.49 -28.94
CA GLU A 604 -19.16 2.14 -29.89
C GLU A 604 -18.08 2.96 -29.15
N ASN A 605 -16.84 2.88 -29.64
CA ASN A 605 -15.66 3.54 -29.06
C ASN A 605 -15.30 3.08 -27.64
N SER A 606 -15.87 2.00 -27.09
CA SER A 606 -15.44 1.44 -25.81
C SER A 606 -13.97 1.01 -25.82
N ALA A 607 -13.31 1.14 -24.67
CA ALA A 607 -11.96 0.61 -24.47
C ALA A 607 -11.91 -0.92 -24.65
N SER A 608 -10.75 -1.43 -25.06
CA SER A 608 -10.56 -2.86 -25.28
C SER A 608 -10.63 -3.66 -23.98
N LEU A 609 -11.00 -4.95 -24.08
CA LEU A 609 -11.15 -5.83 -22.93
C LEU A 609 -9.90 -5.88 -22.01
N PRO A 610 -8.65 -5.94 -22.51
CA PRO A 610 -7.47 -5.86 -21.64
C PRO A 610 -7.40 -4.58 -20.81
N VAL A 611 -7.83 -3.42 -21.34
CA VAL A 611 -7.87 -2.16 -20.57
C VAL A 611 -8.92 -2.27 -19.47
N VAL A 612 -10.08 -2.87 -19.75
CA VAL A 612 -11.13 -3.10 -18.75
C VAL A 612 -10.63 -4.00 -17.63
N TYR A 613 -9.95 -5.12 -17.93
CA TYR A 613 -9.34 -5.98 -16.91
C TYR A 613 -8.29 -5.24 -16.08
N SER A 614 -7.42 -4.44 -16.71
CA SER A 614 -6.38 -3.68 -16.00
C SER A 614 -6.94 -2.68 -15.01
N ILE A 615 -8.03 -2.01 -15.38
CA ILE A 615 -8.73 -1.05 -14.53
C ILE A 615 -9.50 -1.80 -13.44
N ALA A 616 -10.31 -2.81 -13.76
CA ALA A 616 -11.06 -3.60 -12.78
C ALA A 616 -10.16 -4.25 -11.71
N ARG A 617 -8.98 -4.75 -12.11
CA ARG A 617 -7.94 -5.27 -11.20
C ARG A 617 -7.49 -4.20 -10.19
N GLN A 618 -7.32 -2.97 -10.65
CA GLN A 618 -6.77 -1.88 -9.84
C GLN A 618 -7.84 -1.20 -8.99
N GLU A 619 -9.04 -1.04 -9.52
CA GLU A 619 -10.15 -0.29 -8.91
C GLU A 619 -10.88 -1.09 -7.83
N SER A 620 -11.28 -2.32 -8.14
CA SER A 620 -12.11 -3.12 -7.21
C SER A 620 -11.49 -4.45 -6.83
N ALA A 621 -10.31 -4.78 -7.36
CA ALA A 621 -9.75 -6.12 -7.28
C ALA A 621 -10.76 -7.18 -7.77
N PHE A 622 -11.53 -6.85 -8.81
CA PHE A 622 -12.63 -7.65 -9.35
C PHE A 622 -13.87 -7.82 -8.47
N ASP A 623 -14.01 -7.05 -7.38
CA ASP A 623 -15.22 -7.05 -6.57
C ASP A 623 -16.36 -6.26 -7.25
N PRO A 624 -17.46 -6.90 -7.69
CA PRO A 624 -18.56 -6.21 -8.35
C PRO A 624 -19.41 -5.39 -7.37
N LYS A 625 -19.26 -5.61 -6.06
CA LYS A 625 -20.04 -4.95 -5.00
C LYS A 625 -19.25 -3.83 -4.31
N ALA A 626 -18.03 -3.55 -4.74
CA ALA A 626 -17.17 -2.54 -4.13
C ALA A 626 -17.84 -1.14 -4.13
N VAL A 627 -17.80 -0.47 -3.00
CA VAL A 627 -18.21 0.94 -2.87
C VAL A 627 -17.10 1.69 -2.13
N SER A 628 -16.47 2.66 -2.76
CA SER A 628 -15.45 3.49 -2.10
C SER A 628 -16.09 4.49 -1.15
N HIS A 629 -15.27 5.05 -0.25
CA HIS A 629 -15.70 6.14 0.63
C HIS A 629 -16.19 7.38 -0.15
N ALA A 630 -15.64 7.62 -1.34
CA ALA A 630 -16.06 8.71 -2.24
C ALA A 630 -17.32 8.37 -3.08
N GLY A 631 -17.92 7.20 -2.87
CA GLY A 631 -19.13 6.75 -3.58
C GLY A 631 -18.87 6.22 -4.98
N ALA A 632 -17.64 5.79 -5.29
CA ALA A 632 -17.33 5.07 -6.52
C ALA A 632 -17.86 3.63 -6.42
N MET A 633 -18.47 3.10 -7.48
CA MET A 633 -19.27 1.86 -7.39
C MET A 633 -18.87 0.78 -8.39
N GLY A 634 -18.88 -0.46 -7.90
CA GLY A 634 -18.77 -1.71 -8.64
C GLY A 634 -17.40 -1.98 -9.25
N LEU A 635 -17.39 -2.87 -10.24
CA LEU A 635 -16.19 -3.44 -10.86
C LEU A 635 -15.18 -2.38 -11.36
N MET A 636 -15.70 -1.32 -11.96
CA MET A 636 -14.90 -0.24 -12.55
C MET A 636 -14.82 1.00 -11.65
N GLN A 637 -15.35 0.95 -10.42
CA GLN A 637 -15.40 2.07 -9.47
C GLN A 637 -15.86 3.38 -10.11
N MET A 638 -17.01 3.36 -10.78
CA MET A 638 -17.56 4.56 -11.41
C MET A 638 -18.35 5.38 -10.39
N ILE A 639 -18.09 6.68 -10.32
CA ILE A 639 -18.95 7.62 -9.58
C ILE A 639 -20.29 7.83 -10.32
N ALA A 640 -21.37 8.05 -9.56
CA ALA A 640 -22.72 8.08 -10.11
C ALA A 640 -22.95 9.17 -11.18
N SER A 641 -22.31 10.34 -11.04
CA SER A 641 -22.39 11.43 -12.02
C SER A 641 -21.76 11.05 -13.36
N THR A 642 -20.56 10.48 -13.33
CA THR A 642 -19.87 9.96 -14.51
C THR A 642 -20.67 8.84 -15.16
N ALA A 643 -21.14 7.87 -14.38
CA ALA A 643 -21.93 6.75 -14.88
C ALA A 643 -23.22 7.21 -15.59
N ARG A 644 -23.93 8.18 -14.99
CA ARG A 644 -25.14 8.78 -15.58
C ARG A 644 -24.84 9.54 -16.87
N SER A 645 -23.75 10.31 -16.90
CA SER A 645 -23.31 11.02 -18.10
C SER A 645 -22.98 10.05 -19.24
N THR A 646 -22.21 9.00 -18.94
CA THR A 646 -21.84 7.96 -19.90
C THR A 646 -23.06 7.20 -20.41
N ALA A 647 -23.98 6.81 -19.52
CA ALA A 647 -25.22 6.13 -19.89
C ALA A 647 -26.08 6.97 -20.85
N ARG A 648 -26.24 8.27 -20.56
CA ARG A 648 -26.94 9.21 -21.46
C ARG A 648 -26.26 9.28 -22.83
N ARG A 649 -24.93 9.34 -22.86
CA ARG A 649 -24.15 9.41 -24.10
C ARG A 649 -24.31 8.17 -24.96
N VAL A 650 -24.26 6.98 -24.36
CA VAL A 650 -24.40 5.71 -25.09
C VAL A 650 -25.86 5.28 -25.29
N GLY A 651 -26.82 6.12 -24.91
CA GLY A 651 -28.25 5.90 -25.18
C GLY A 651 -28.93 4.84 -24.30
N VAL A 652 -28.43 4.60 -23.08
CA VAL A 652 -29.04 3.64 -22.15
C VAL A 652 -29.57 4.31 -20.88
N ALA A 653 -30.61 3.72 -20.29
CA ALA A 653 -31.15 4.19 -19.01
C ALA A 653 -30.14 3.98 -17.88
N PHE A 654 -29.96 5.01 -17.05
CA PHE A 654 -29.10 4.93 -15.87
C PHE A 654 -29.91 4.55 -14.63
N GLU A 655 -29.49 3.47 -13.96
CA GLU A 655 -30.01 3.06 -12.66
C GLU A 655 -28.87 2.84 -11.67
N ALA A 656 -28.84 3.63 -10.60
CA ALA A 656 -27.73 3.58 -9.63
C ALA A 656 -27.57 2.20 -8.97
N ARG A 657 -28.67 1.49 -8.69
CA ARG A 657 -28.64 0.14 -8.07
C ARG A 657 -27.91 -0.88 -8.94
N ARG A 658 -27.99 -0.76 -10.27
CA ARG A 658 -27.33 -1.68 -11.20
C ARG A 658 -25.81 -1.55 -11.14
N MET A 659 -25.26 -0.44 -10.65
CA MET A 659 -23.81 -0.24 -10.56
C MET A 659 -23.10 -1.27 -9.66
N THR A 660 -23.78 -1.82 -8.64
CA THR A 660 -23.23 -2.85 -7.75
C THR A 660 -23.95 -4.19 -7.83
N ALA A 661 -25.14 -4.23 -8.45
CA ALA A 661 -25.93 -5.45 -8.62
C ALA A 661 -25.70 -6.13 -9.99
N ASP A 662 -25.27 -5.38 -11.00
CA ASP A 662 -25.11 -5.83 -12.39
C ASP A 662 -23.67 -5.51 -12.87
N PRO A 663 -22.73 -6.46 -12.72
CA PRO A 663 -21.34 -6.23 -13.11
C PRO A 663 -21.16 -6.07 -14.62
N VAL A 664 -22.08 -6.60 -15.45
CA VAL A 664 -22.07 -6.41 -16.91
C VAL A 664 -22.35 -4.95 -17.23
N PHE A 665 -23.40 -4.37 -16.64
CA PHE A 665 -23.72 -2.95 -16.84
C PHE A 665 -22.60 -2.03 -16.37
N ASN A 666 -21.99 -2.34 -15.21
CA ASN A 666 -20.86 -1.58 -14.70
C ASN A 666 -19.65 -1.64 -15.65
N ALA A 667 -19.30 -2.83 -16.14
CA ALA A 667 -18.22 -3.04 -17.10
C ALA A 667 -18.47 -2.31 -18.43
N GLN A 668 -19.69 -2.39 -18.97
CA GLN A 668 -20.07 -1.72 -20.22
C GLN A 668 -19.93 -0.20 -20.13
N LEU A 669 -20.46 0.41 -19.06
CA LEU A 669 -20.35 1.85 -18.87
C LEU A 669 -18.90 2.28 -18.56
N GLY A 670 -18.16 1.52 -17.76
CA GLY A 670 -16.74 1.78 -17.51
C GLY A 670 -15.91 1.72 -18.79
N ALA A 671 -16.11 0.69 -19.62
CA ALA A 671 -15.44 0.55 -20.91
C ALA A 671 -15.77 1.70 -21.86
N ALA A 672 -17.03 2.13 -21.92
CA ALA A 672 -17.45 3.28 -22.72
C ALA A 672 -16.82 4.59 -22.23
N HIS A 673 -16.74 4.82 -20.92
CA HIS A 673 -16.11 6.02 -20.36
C HIS A 673 -14.60 6.06 -20.64
N LEU A 674 -13.90 4.93 -20.46
CA LEU A 674 -12.48 4.80 -20.81
C LEU A 674 -12.24 5.07 -22.30
N GLY A 675 -13.17 4.65 -23.15
CA GLY A 675 -13.19 4.98 -24.58
C GLY A 675 -13.16 6.48 -24.86
N ASP A 676 -13.98 7.25 -24.13
CA ASP A 676 -14.01 8.71 -24.24
C ASP A 676 -12.67 9.34 -23.81
N LEU A 677 -12.10 8.86 -22.70
CA LEU A 677 -10.82 9.36 -22.19
C LEU A 677 -9.67 9.04 -23.15
N LEU A 678 -9.63 7.83 -23.72
CA LEU A 678 -8.65 7.49 -24.75
C LEU A 678 -8.74 8.45 -25.94
N LYS A 679 -9.95 8.74 -26.41
CA LYS A 679 -10.18 9.70 -27.50
C LYS A 679 -9.74 11.11 -27.11
N GLU A 680 -10.14 11.60 -25.93
CA GLU A 680 -9.76 12.93 -25.41
C GLU A 680 -8.24 13.08 -25.30
N GLN A 681 -7.55 12.03 -24.84
CA GLN A 681 -6.11 12.04 -24.61
C GLN A 681 -5.29 11.64 -25.85
N ARG A 682 -5.90 11.56 -27.03
CA ARG A 682 -5.24 11.19 -28.30
C ARG A 682 -4.53 9.81 -28.20
N ASN A 683 -5.20 8.86 -27.55
CA ASN A 683 -4.74 7.50 -27.26
C ASN A 683 -3.47 7.41 -26.39
N SER A 684 -3.14 8.46 -25.62
CA SER A 684 -2.10 8.36 -24.57
C SER A 684 -2.65 7.59 -23.37
N LEU A 685 -2.04 6.45 -23.04
CA LEU A 685 -2.48 5.59 -21.93
C LEU A 685 -2.11 6.21 -20.58
N ILE A 686 -0.91 6.79 -20.45
CA ILE A 686 -0.51 7.56 -19.27
C ILE A 686 -1.57 8.61 -18.90
N LEU A 687 -1.90 9.50 -19.86
CA LEU A 687 -2.84 10.58 -19.62
C LEU A 687 -4.26 10.06 -19.38
N THR A 688 -4.66 8.99 -20.06
CA THR A 688 -5.97 8.34 -19.88
C THR A 688 -6.14 7.80 -18.46
N PHE A 689 -5.16 7.04 -17.97
CA PHE A 689 -5.22 6.44 -16.64
C PHE A 689 -5.07 7.48 -15.54
N ALA A 690 -4.23 8.50 -15.75
CA ALA A 690 -4.16 9.66 -14.88
C ALA A 690 -5.51 10.41 -14.82
N ALA A 691 -6.19 10.58 -15.96
CA ALA A 691 -7.49 11.24 -16.04
C ALA A 691 -8.61 10.42 -15.41
N TYR A 692 -8.57 9.09 -15.52
CA TYR A 692 -9.54 8.21 -14.88
C TYR A 692 -9.47 8.31 -13.35
N ASN A 693 -8.27 8.27 -12.77
CA ASN A 693 -8.08 8.30 -11.32
C ASN A 693 -8.16 9.73 -10.72
N ALA A 694 -7.55 10.73 -11.37
CA ALA A 694 -7.41 12.07 -10.82
C ALA A 694 -8.31 13.13 -11.48
N GLY A 695 -8.98 12.78 -12.58
CA GLY A 695 -9.81 13.70 -13.37
C GLY A 695 -9.00 14.54 -14.38
N GLY A 696 -9.61 14.84 -15.52
CA GLY A 696 -8.95 15.55 -16.63
C GLY A 696 -8.47 16.97 -16.29
N ARG A 697 -9.04 17.63 -15.27
CA ARG A 697 -8.56 18.94 -14.82
C ARG A 697 -7.14 18.86 -14.24
N ARG A 698 -6.88 17.90 -13.34
CA ARG A 698 -5.54 17.72 -12.75
C ARG A 698 -4.53 17.34 -13.81
N VAL A 699 -4.90 16.48 -14.76
CA VAL A 699 -4.04 16.12 -15.89
C VAL A 699 -3.64 17.36 -16.70
N LYS A 700 -4.56 18.28 -16.98
CA LYS A 700 -4.25 19.56 -17.65
C LYS A 700 -3.29 20.43 -16.82
N GLU A 701 -3.50 20.50 -15.51
CA GLU A 701 -2.60 21.22 -14.59
C GLU A 701 -1.18 20.61 -14.59
N TRP A 702 -1.06 19.28 -14.60
CA TRP A 702 0.23 18.59 -14.64
C TRP A 702 0.93 18.71 -15.99
N ILE A 703 0.18 18.66 -17.11
CA ILE A 703 0.74 18.95 -18.44
C ILE A 703 1.30 20.38 -18.47
N ALA A 704 0.57 21.35 -17.93
CA ALA A 704 1.03 22.73 -17.89
C ALA A 704 2.29 22.91 -17.01
N ALA A 705 2.42 22.14 -15.94
CA ALA A 705 3.55 22.23 -15.01
C ALA A 705 4.78 21.41 -15.45
N HIS A 706 4.60 20.34 -16.22
CA HIS A 706 5.64 19.34 -16.46
C HIS A 706 5.91 19.04 -17.94
N GLY A 707 5.15 19.65 -18.85
CA GLY A 707 5.15 19.32 -20.28
C GLY A 707 4.13 18.24 -20.63
N ASP A 708 3.82 18.10 -21.91
CA ASP A 708 2.94 17.06 -22.43
C ASP A 708 3.75 15.78 -22.68
N PRO A 709 3.46 14.65 -22.00
CA PRO A 709 4.22 13.40 -22.15
C PRO A 709 4.02 12.72 -23.52
N ARG A 710 3.23 13.33 -24.41
CA ARG A 710 3.10 12.92 -25.82
C ARG A 710 4.13 13.59 -26.72
N ASP A 711 4.78 14.65 -26.25
CA ASP A 711 5.81 15.37 -26.98
C ASP A 711 7.17 14.69 -26.75
N ALA A 712 7.98 14.59 -27.80
CA ALA A 712 9.28 13.90 -27.75
C ALA A 712 10.32 14.54 -26.82
N SER A 713 10.10 15.78 -26.38
CA SER A 713 10.96 16.48 -25.43
C SER A 713 10.67 16.15 -23.96
N VAL A 714 9.62 15.37 -23.69
CA VAL A 714 9.20 15.01 -22.33
C VAL A 714 9.36 13.50 -22.16
N ASP A 715 10.28 13.08 -21.29
CA ASP A 715 10.41 11.68 -20.89
C ASP A 715 9.12 11.28 -20.13
N PRO A 716 8.32 10.34 -20.64
CA PRO A 716 7.06 9.98 -20.02
C PRO A 716 7.22 9.24 -18.70
N ILE A 717 8.36 8.58 -18.47
CA ILE A 717 8.66 7.92 -17.19
C ILE A 717 8.94 8.97 -16.12
N ASP A 718 9.70 10.02 -16.46
CA ASP A 718 9.86 11.18 -15.58
C ASP A 718 8.54 11.89 -15.34
N TRP A 719 7.69 12.04 -16.37
CA TRP A 719 6.38 12.66 -16.22
C TRP A 719 5.50 11.89 -15.23
N ILE A 720 5.46 10.56 -15.32
CA ILE A 720 4.78 9.69 -14.34
C ILE A 720 5.37 9.94 -12.94
N GLU A 721 6.69 9.99 -12.81
CA GLU A 721 7.37 10.21 -11.53
C GLU A 721 7.16 11.60 -10.93
N ARG A 722 6.81 12.58 -11.75
CA ARG A 722 6.45 13.93 -11.32
C ARG A 722 5.02 14.08 -10.82
N ILE A 723 4.12 13.13 -11.12
CA ILE A 723 2.72 13.17 -10.64
C ILE A 723 2.72 13.41 -9.11
N PRO A 724 2.20 14.57 -8.64
CA PRO A 724 2.33 14.96 -7.23
C PRO A 724 1.57 14.05 -6.27
N ILE A 725 0.49 13.43 -6.75
CA ILE A 725 -0.34 12.52 -5.95
C ILE A 725 0.28 11.13 -6.04
N ALA A 726 0.86 10.65 -4.93
CA ALA A 726 1.49 9.33 -4.86
C ALA A 726 0.54 8.20 -5.27
N GLU A 727 -0.74 8.28 -4.88
CA GLU A 727 -1.77 7.34 -5.29
C GLU A 727 -1.94 7.29 -6.81
N THR A 728 -2.11 8.43 -7.48
CA THR A 728 -2.28 8.49 -8.94
C THR A 728 -1.03 8.02 -9.68
N ARG A 729 0.16 8.38 -9.19
CA ARG A 729 1.44 7.91 -9.75
C ARG A 729 1.54 6.40 -9.72
N ASN A 730 1.28 5.81 -8.55
CA ASN A 730 1.25 4.36 -8.39
C ASN A 730 0.16 3.74 -9.27
N TYR A 731 -1.03 4.34 -9.32
CA TYR A 731 -2.14 3.89 -10.15
C TYR A 731 -1.76 3.79 -11.63
N VAL A 732 -1.18 4.84 -12.21
CA VAL A 732 -0.76 4.83 -13.62
C VAL A 732 0.25 3.71 -13.88
N GLN A 733 1.27 3.56 -13.03
CA GLN A 733 2.24 2.47 -13.13
C GLN A 733 1.58 1.08 -13.02
N ARG A 734 0.67 0.90 -12.05
CA ARG A 734 -0.07 -0.36 -11.85
C ARG A 734 -0.96 -0.71 -13.03
N VAL A 735 -1.69 0.25 -13.61
CA VAL A 735 -2.60 -0.05 -14.73
C VAL A 735 -1.82 -0.34 -16.01
N LEU A 736 -0.70 0.36 -16.25
CA LEU A 736 0.19 0.09 -17.38
C LEU A 736 0.82 -1.31 -17.29
N GLU A 737 1.37 -1.70 -16.14
CA GLU A 737 1.93 -3.05 -15.98
C GLU A 737 0.85 -4.14 -16.13
N ASN A 738 -0.36 -3.89 -15.63
CA ASN A 738 -1.49 -4.81 -15.79
C ASN A 738 -1.89 -4.98 -17.25
N LEU A 739 -1.87 -3.89 -18.02
CA LEU A 739 -2.30 -3.90 -19.42
C LEU A 739 -1.39 -4.81 -20.26
N THR A 740 -0.09 -4.75 -20.06
CA THR A 740 0.86 -5.64 -20.73
C THR A 740 0.52 -7.11 -20.46
N ILE A 741 0.26 -7.45 -19.18
CA ILE A 741 -0.05 -8.83 -18.78
C ILE A 741 -1.41 -9.28 -19.33
N TYR A 742 -2.46 -8.46 -19.21
CA TYR A 742 -3.79 -8.84 -19.70
C TYR A 742 -3.87 -8.92 -21.22
N ARG A 743 -3.09 -8.13 -21.97
CA ARG A 743 -2.99 -8.31 -23.42
C ARG A 743 -2.47 -9.69 -23.77
N ALA A 744 -1.45 -10.16 -23.07
CA ALA A 744 -0.90 -11.50 -23.29
C ALA A 744 -1.84 -12.62 -22.80
N ARG A 745 -2.40 -12.50 -21.59
CA ARG A 745 -3.37 -13.47 -21.03
C ARG A 745 -4.63 -13.63 -21.88
N LEU A 746 -5.03 -12.58 -22.62
CA LEU A 746 -6.21 -12.57 -23.49
C LEU A 746 -5.87 -12.78 -24.98
N GLY A 747 -4.68 -13.31 -25.29
CA GLY A 747 -4.31 -13.78 -26.63
C GLY A 747 -4.02 -12.68 -27.67
N MET A 748 -3.65 -11.47 -27.24
CA MET A 748 -3.14 -10.46 -28.17
C MET A 748 -1.70 -10.76 -28.56
N ALA A 749 -1.36 -10.59 -29.84
CA ALA A 749 0.00 -10.79 -30.36
C ALA A 749 1.06 -10.02 -29.56
N GLU A 750 2.22 -10.63 -29.33
CA GLU A 750 3.28 -10.14 -28.44
C GLU A 750 3.73 -8.69 -28.74
N ALA A 751 3.87 -8.34 -30.02
CA ALA A 751 4.20 -6.98 -30.44
C ALA A 751 3.16 -5.94 -29.97
N LYS A 752 1.88 -6.31 -29.90
CA LYS A 752 0.80 -5.45 -29.38
C LYS A 752 0.74 -5.48 -27.85
N ALA A 753 1.26 -6.51 -27.19
CA ALA A 753 1.23 -6.63 -25.73
C ALA A 753 2.14 -5.57 -25.06
N ILE A 754 3.30 -5.29 -25.64
CA ILE A 754 4.33 -4.40 -25.04
C ILE A 754 4.29 -2.97 -25.63
N GLU A 755 3.55 -2.76 -26.72
CA GLU A 755 3.40 -1.46 -27.40
C GLU A 755 3.02 -0.25 -26.50
N PRO A 756 2.18 -0.37 -25.44
CA PRO A 756 1.86 0.73 -24.51
C PRO A 756 3.11 1.39 -23.95
N LEU A 757 4.03 0.56 -23.46
CA LEU A 757 5.27 1.00 -22.85
C LEU A 757 6.34 1.28 -23.91
N ARG A 758 6.28 0.65 -25.09
CA ARG A 758 7.27 0.86 -26.16
C ARG A 758 7.14 2.22 -26.82
N LYS A 759 5.90 2.67 -27.09
CA LYS A 759 5.65 4.00 -27.66
C LYS A 759 6.01 5.11 -26.67
N GLU A 760 5.87 4.83 -25.38
CA GLU A 760 6.23 5.73 -24.30
C GLU A 760 7.75 5.69 -24.02
N ALA A 761 8.41 4.53 -24.05
CA ALA A 761 9.85 4.39 -23.75
C ALA A 761 10.81 4.71 -24.92
N ARG A 762 10.29 4.96 -26.13
CA ARG A 762 11.08 5.31 -27.33
C ARG A 762 11.38 6.81 -27.47
N MET A 763 10.81 7.64 -26.60
CA MET A 763 11.17 9.05 -26.38
C MET A 763 11.96 9.13 -25.08
#